data_AF-A0A5P1A2A6-F1
#
_entry.id   AF-A0A5P1A2A6-F1
#
_cell.length_a   1.000
_cell.length_b   1.000
_cell.length_c   1.000
_cell.angle_alpha   90.00
_cell.angle_beta   90.00
_cell.angle_gamma   90.00
#
_symmetry.space_group_name_H-M   'P 1'
#
loop_
_entity.id
_entity.type
_entity.pdbx_description
1 polymer ?
#
loop_
_entity_poly.entity_id
_entity_poly.type
_entity_poly.pdbx_seq_one_letter_code
_entity_poly.pdbx_strand_id
1 'polypeptide(L)'
;LSKFVLRPPYFRWLEEWGEEFCRKRTYKLKKVKEKCRGEDEDKHCSGDGYDCRLEYLKHNEMFADLNCPGCHEECRNYKKWIKIKKYEFDKYKNIYQKEFEKLISPSKNEYDDKEFYHELTSKGYSCVENFLAPLNHCKHAQDNSDEHNKIDFNKPVHTFSPSTYCKACPFYGVTCGHRGGCTLNSKKDQTNPKGKPTVIDIILDDAATKDIDNDIGKECKTSGLYKDLRKQEWNCEHNNNIYKCELQKQVTSEYYDQKIPFNILLQRWINDFIQYYNKSKARITRCINDVTLCKQGCKNKCDCVQKWLNKKEKEWNTIKKYYNQNFQSDDERIAYKIKSFFEQGTISSDAKKAQEVVENPNEREELWGNTGRNYNNRQHTQTNDDFITNLIEKLTEKIKTCQSKHNQKPDQTCVDTPLPVEEEINPIDDYYIQQPKICPPPMTCVEKAAQKVRKEAEKSLDNIDSSLKVDRTTFNGRCKQIKKENGAPNGDDCEFKNTYETSVKSLKETCKSKGKERFNIGKEWKCEYIKDIGKHICIPPRREHMCLDDLNILGGHTINDSTALLQMFEEAAKREGDDIIRNLLPKNACNENVICDAMKYSFADLGDIIRGRDLFNQNRKQKGLQRRLENSFVIIYNKLDKNNQNQYKYDFPFYYKLRSDWWDANRRHIWNAMTCNAPDDAKFLKKNPNDTSGSSSAKGIMTRHPKCGYDKDPPDYDYIPQPFRWMQEWSESFCKLLNEQIKKFETECEDCKKNNNQCTQNGENCTKCKNHCKKYQHLVEQWKNQMDKHSETYKNIHGKISEISSEEYVNNFLDKLKSECQDPKTVDEYLDKSNNCINFTFRKDDQNDTKYAFKETPNDYVNACNCDPTDILHECPFKNGNQDACKSISTENICKKKNFDNDRDDWNSGDIPESTSKNNGVLVPPRRRQLCVKNMTTMLSSIVKKNDFKIKLLQSAYNEGKLLGEMYDKNKEKALQAMKYSFADYGDIIKGTDMMDNLKTLNKKLDELFKTNDGNERSQNRGKWWNENRTQVWNAMLCGYKSHNDKNQQLEENWCQLPTEENTHQFLRWFQEWSEHFCTRRNQLYEQFEKQCSSAKCSNGTIYPNECKKLCETYRNFISTKKKSI
;
A
#
# COMPACT_ATOMS: atom_id res chain seq x y z
N LEU A 1 1.67 17.52 -26.70
CA LEU A 1 1.33 16.65 -25.55
C LEU A 1 0.05 15.85 -25.76
N SER A 2 -1.07 16.47 -26.19
CA SER A 2 -2.35 15.76 -26.41
C SER A 2 -2.25 14.50 -27.28
N LYS A 3 -1.57 14.57 -28.44
CA LYS A 3 -1.32 13.42 -29.32
C LYS A 3 -0.37 12.35 -28.75
N PHE A 4 0.40 12.66 -27.71
CA PHE A 4 1.34 11.72 -27.07
C PHE A 4 0.66 10.89 -25.97
N VAL A 5 -0.31 11.48 -25.27
CA VAL A 5 -1.10 10.81 -24.22
C VAL A 5 -2.10 9.80 -24.80
N LEU A 6 -2.55 10.01 -26.04
CA LEU A 6 -3.44 9.10 -26.77
C LEU A 6 -2.74 7.84 -27.31
N ARG A 7 -1.41 7.74 -27.19
CA ARG A 7 -0.67 6.54 -27.61
C ARG A 7 -0.82 5.43 -26.56
N PRO A 8 -0.93 4.16 -26.97
CA PRO A 8 -0.97 3.06 -26.03
C PRO A 8 0.26 3.08 -25.10
N PRO A 9 0.10 2.74 -23.80
CA PRO A 9 1.12 2.96 -22.78
C PRO A 9 2.50 2.36 -23.10
N TYR A 10 2.54 1.19 -23.75
CA TYR A 10 3.77 0.51 -24.13
C TYR A 10 4.62 1.33 -25.13
N PHE A 11 4.01 1.85 -26.20
CA PHE A 11 4.73 2.61 -27.23
C PHE A 11 5.22 3.96 -26.71
N ARG A 12 4.47 4.57 -25.78
CA ARG A 12 4.90 5.77 -25.04
C ARG A 12 6.12 5.50 -24.17
N TRP A 13 6.10 4.43 -23.37
CA TRP A 13 7.26 4.05 -22.55
C TRP A 13 8.48 3.68 -23.39
N LEU A 14 8.29 3.06 -24.55
CA LEU A 14 9.37 2.73 -25.48
C LEU A 14 10.03 3.98 -26.06
N GLU A 15 9.23 4.99 -26.42
CA GLU A 15 9.72 6.29 -26.90
C GLU A 15 10.46 7.06 -25.80
N GLU A 16 9.90 7.10 -24.57
CA GLU A 16 10.56 7.70 -23.39
C GLU A 16 11.88 7.01 -23.07
N TRP A 17 11.92 5.67 -23.12
CA TRP A 17 13.13 4.89 -22.92
C TRP A 17 14.19 5.21 -23.99
N GLY A 18 13.78 5.29 -25.26
CA GLY A 18 14.67 5.64 -26.37
C GLY A 18 15.28 7.04 -26.22
N GLU A 19 14.48 8.01 -25.79
CA GLU A 19 14.93 9.39 -25.54
C GLU A 19 15.90 9.45 -24.35
N GLU A 20 15.58 8.74 -23.26
CA GLU A 20 16.45 8.67 -22.09
C GLU A 20 17.78 7.97 -22.40
N PHE A 21 17.74 6.84 -23.12
CA PHE A 21 18.92 6.12 -23.58
C PHE A 21 19.83 7.02 -24.41
N CYS A 22 19.24 7.72 -25.38
CA CYS A 22 19.93 8.68 -26.24
C CYS A 22 20.68 9.76 -25.42
N ARG A 23 19.99 10.41 -24.47
CA ARG A 23 20.59 11.46 -23.61
C ARG A 23 21.68 10.90 -22.71
N LYS A 24 21.43 9.77 -22.04
CA LYS A 24 22.38 9.15 -21.10
C LYS A 24 23.62 8.58 -21.82
N ARG A 25 23.46 7.96 -23.00
CA ARG A 25 24.59 7.47 -23.82
C ARG A 25 25.50 8.62 -24.21
N THR A 26 24.93 9.72 -24.69
CA THR A 26 25.67 10.92 -25.10
C THR A 26 26.50 11.48 -23.93
N TYR A 27 25.88 11.63 -22.76
CA TYR A 27 26.58 12.09 -21.56
C TYR A 27 27.70 11.15 -21.10
N LYS A 28 27.44 9.83 -21.07
CA LYS A 28 28.45 8.85 -20.66
C LYS A 28 29.61 8.75 -21.64
N LEU A 29 29.34 8.81 -22.95
CA LEU A 29 30.41 8.87 -23.97
C LEU A 29 31.23 10.14 -23.86
N LYS A 30 30.61 11.30 -23.57
CA LYS A 30 31.33 12.55 -23.29
C LYS A 30 32.28 12.40 -22.10
N LYS A 31 31.83 11.80 -21.00
CA LYS A 31 32.68 11.49 -19.84
C LYS A 31 33.84 10.56 -20.18
N VAL A 32 33.56 9.47 -20.90
CA VAL A 32 34.60 8.54 -21.37
C VAL A 32 35.63 9.31 -22.22
N LYS A 33 35.17 10.15 -23.16
CA LYS A 33 36.07 10.99 -23.98
C LYS A 33 36.92 11.91 -23.11
N GLU A 34 36.31 12.68 -22.21
CA GLU A 34 37.02 13.63 -21.32
C GLU A 34 38.07 12.92 -20.44
N LYS A 35 37.75 11.77 -19.86
CA LYS A 35 38.69 11.02 -19.02
C LYS A 35 39.80 10.33 -19.84
N CYS A 36 39.49 9.84 -21.04
CA CYS A 36 40.44 9.10 -21.87
C CYS A 36 41.25 9.96 -22.86
N ARG A 37 40.76 11.13 -23.25
CA ARG A 37 41.37 12.01 -24.25
C ARG A 37 41.64 13.43 -23.73
N GLY A 38 40.92 13.90 -22.72
CA GLY A 38 41.02 15.29 -22.23
C GLY A 38 40.07 16.22 -22.96
N GLU A 39 39.91 17.45 -22.46
CA GLU A 39 39.03 18.46 -23.06
C GLU A 39 39.61 19.00 -24.38
N ASP A 40 40.93 19.19 -24.43
CA ASP A 40 41.69 19.66 -25.61
C ASP A 40 42.39 18.52 -26.39
N GLU A 41 42.03 17.26 -26.12
CA GLU A 41 42.70 16.06 -26.65
C GLU A 41 44.21 15.99 -26.31
N ASP A 42 44.59 16.54 -25.15
CA ASP A 42 45.96 16.68 -24.64
C ASP A 42 46.56 15.39 -24.04
N LYS A 43 45.73 14.34 -23.86
CA LYS A 43 46.15 13.02 -23.37
C LYS A 43 45.59 11.89 -24.23
N HIS A 44 46.20 10.71 -24.17
CA HIS A 44 45.71 9.53 -24.89
C HIS A 44 45.79 8.29 -24.02
N CYS A 45 44.74 8.03 -23.26
CA CYS A 45 44.65 6.87 -22.37
C CYS A 45 43.89 5.70 -23.01
N SER A 46 44.30 4.46 -22.73
CA SER A 46 43.54 3.27 -23.07
C SER A 46 42.42 3.00 -22.08
N GLY A 47 41.41 2.24 -22.50
CA GLY A 47 40.34 1.75 -21.62
C GLY A 47 40.81 0.79 -20.52
N ASP A 48 42.06 0.33 -20.61
CA ASP A 48 42.72 -0.48 -19.58
C ASP A 48 43.54 0.37 -18.59
N GLY A 49 43.55 1.70 -18.75
CA GLY A 49 44.09 2.63 -17.76
C GLY A 49 45.55 3.03 -17.95
N TYR A 50 46.10 2.83 -19.14
CA TYR A 50 47.47 3.22 -19.48
C TYR A 50 47.52 4.42 -20.41
N ASP A 51 48.55 5.24 -20.25
CA ASP A 51 48.89 6.28 -21.22
C ASP A 51 49.53 5.63 -22.46
N CYS A 52 49.03 5.97 -23.64
CA CYS A 52 49.49 5.40 -24.90
C CYS A 52 50.51 6.29 -25.61
N ARG A 53 50.92 7.42 -25.03
CA ARG A 53 51.95 8.29 -25.62
C ARG A 53 53.31 7.57 -25.65
N LEU A 54 54.09 7.81 -26.71
CA LEU A 54 55.33 7.09 -27.01
C LEU A 54 56.37 7.10 -25.87
N GLU A 55 56.45 8.16 -25.07
CA GLU A 55 57.41 8.28 -23.95
C GLU A 55 57.07 7.38 -22.74
N TYR A 56 55.85 6.84 -22.67
CA TYR A 56 55.29 6.21 -21.48
C TYR A 56 54.64 4.84 -21.79
N LEU A 57 55.26 3.99 -22.61
CA LEU A 57 54.77 2.66 -23.05
C LEU A 57 54.68 1.58 -21.94
N LYS A 58 54.33 1.98 -20.72
CA LYS A 58 54.12 1.15 -19.54
C LYS A 58 53.09 0.03 -19.76
N HIS A 59 52.17 0.19 -20.70
CA HIS A 59 51.21 -0.86 -21.07
C HIS A 59 51.84 -2.11 -21.68
N ASN A 60 53.13 -2.11 -22.06
CA ASN A 60 53.85 -3.32 -22.48
C ASN A 60 54.53 -4.04 -21.30
N GLU A 61 54.64 -3.37 -20.14
CA GLU A 61 55.35 -3.88 -18.96
C GLU A 61 54.41 -4.63 -18.02
N MET A 62 54.84 -5.78 -17.50
CA MET A 62 53.99 -6.63 -16.65
C MET A 62 53.64 -5.96 -15.30
N PHE A 63 54.54 -5.18 -14.72
CA PHE A 63 54.41 -4.62 -13.37
C PHE A 63 54.11 -3.12 -13.32
N ALA A 64 53.76 -2.51 -14.46
CA ALA A 64 53.45 -1.08 -14.47
C ALA A 64 52.12 -0.74 -13.76
N ASP A 65 52.15 0.34 -12.98
CA ASP A 65 50.97 0.99 -12.41
C ASP A 65 50.12 1.68 -13.49
N LEU A 66 48.82 1.83 -13.21
CA LEU A 66 47.88 2.56 -14.07
C LEU A 66 48.18 4.07 -14.08
N ASN A 67 48.51 4.61 -15.25
CA ASN A 67 48.73 6.05 -15.43
C ASN A 67 47.41 6.84 -15.60
N CYS A 68 46.36 6.16 -16.05
CA CYS A 68 45.06 6.75 -16.36
C CYS A 68 43.90 6.00 -15.69
N PRO A 69 43.87 5.88 -14.35
CA PRO A 69 42.84 5.13 -13.64
C PRO A 69 41.41 5.65 -13.94
N GLY A 70 41.25 6.96 -14.17
CA GLY A 70 39.95 7.56 -14.52
C GLY A 70 39.39 7.11 -15.88
N CYS A 71 40.25 6.85 -16.87
CA CYS A 71 39.78 6.30 -18.15
C CYS A 71 39.35 4.84 -17.99
N HIS A 72 40.13 4.04 -17.25
CA HIS A 72 39.79 2.66 -16.93
C HIS A 72 38.44 2.56 -16.20
N GLU A 73 38.21 3.41 -15.20
CA GLU A 73 36.95 3.46 -14.44
C GLU A 73 35.74 3.81 -15.31
N GLU A 74 35.80 4.91 -16.08
CA GLU A 74 34.69 5.32 -16.93
C GLU A 74 34.42 4.32 -18.07
N CYS A 75 35.46 3.73 -18.64
CA CYS A 75 35.31 2.66 -19.64
C CYS A 75 34.64 1.42 -19.06
N ARG A 76 34.99 1.03 -17.83
CA ARG A 76 34.33 -0.06 -17.11
C ARG A 76 32.86 0.27 -16.82
N ASN A 77 32.58 1.48 -16.35
CA ASN A 77 31.23 1.95 -16.04
C ASN A 77 30.35 1.99 -17.31
N TYR A 78 30.91 2.49 -18.42
CA TYR A 78 30.21 2.53 -19.70
C TYR A 78 29.96 1.12 -20.27
N LYS A 79 30.97 0.24 -20.28
CA LYS A 79 30.82 -1.16 -20.73
C LYS A 79 29.72 -1.90 -19.95
N LYS A 80 29.65 -1.72 -18.62
CA LYS A 80 28.58 -2.26 -17.77
C LYS A 80 27.21 -1.69 -18.13
N TRP A 81 27.11 -0.36 -18.23
CA TRP A 81 25.86 0.33 -18.52
C TRP A 81 25.31 -0.01 -19.91
N ILE A 82 26.14 0.00 -20.96
CA ILE A 82 25.69 -0.26 -22.33
C ILE A 82 25.22 -1.71 -22.51
N LYS A 83 25.83 -2.66 -21.79
CA LYS A 83 25.40 -4.06 -21.75
C LYS A 83 24.00 -4.21 -21.14
N ILE A 84 23.71 -3.50 -20.05
CA ILE A 84 22.36 -3.48 -19.44
C ILE A 84 21.34 -2.92 -20.44
N LYS A 85 21.69 -1.82 -21.14
CA LYS A 85 20.79 -1.23 -22.14
C LYS A 85 20.55 -2.10 -23.35
N LYS A 86 21.53 -2.91 -23.77
CA LYS A 86 21.34 -3.95 -24.78
C LYS A 86 20.29 -4.99 -24.35
N TYR A 87 20.39 -5.45 -23.11
CA TYR A 87 19.44 -6.42 -22.56
C TYR A 87 18.01 -5.85 -22.49
N GLU A 88 17.86 -4.60 -22.03
CA GLU A 88 16.57 -3.89 -22.02
C GLU A 88 15.99 -3.77 -23.44
N PHE A 89 16.82 -3.41 -24.42
CA PHE A 89 16.44 -3.32 -25.82
C PHE A 89 15.94 -4.67 -26.38
N ASP A 90 16.68 -5.76 -26.14
CA ASP A 90 16.27 -7.10 -26.57
C ASP A 90 14.94 -7.53 -25.92
N LYS A 91 14.68 -7.12 -24.68
CA LYS A 91 13.39 -7.35 -24.01
C LYS A 91 12.27 -6.54 -24.65
N TYR A 92 12.48 -5.25 -24.91
CA TYR A 92 11.49 -4.42 -25.60
C TYR A 92 11.19 -4.99 -26.98
N LYS A 93 12.20 -5.43 -27.73
CA LYS A 93 12.05 -6.10 -29.02
C LYS A 93 11.13 -7.32 -28.95
N ASN A 94 11.31 -8.19 -27.95
CA ASN A 94 10.47 -9.38 -27.77
C ASN A 94 9.01 -9.05 -27.38
N ILE A 95 8.79 -7.94 -26.65
CA ILE A 95 7.44 -7.51 -26.24
C ILE A 95 6.73 -6.77 -27.37
N TYR A 96 7.46 -5.98 -28.16
CA TYR A 96 6.92 -5.12 -29.20
C TYR A 96 6.04 -5.87 -30.17
N GLN A 97 6.48 -7.05 -30.62
CA GLN A 97 5.70 -7.86 -31.56
C GLN A 97 4.33 -8.24 -30.97
N LYS A 98 4.28 -8.62 -29.69
CA LYS A 98 3.03 -8.96 -29.00
C LYS A 98 2.12 -7.75 -28.82
N GLU A 99 2.69 -6.60 -28.45
CA GLU A 99 1.91 -5.36 -28.28
C GLU A 99 1.43 -4.79 -29.62
N PHE A 100 2.23 -4.95 -30.68
CA PHE A 100 1.86 -4.58 -32.05
C PHE A 100 0.73 -5.47 -32.59
N GLU A 101 0.75 -6.78 -32.33
CA GLU A 101 -0.33 -7.71 -32.68
C GLU A 101 -1.64 -7.44 -31.92
N LYS A 102 -1.56 -6.96 -30.66
CA LYS A 102 -2.75 -6.58 -29.89
C LYS A 102 -3.53 -5.44 -30.53
N LEU A 103 -2.86 -4.52 -31.23
CA LEU A 103 -3.50 -3.45 -31.97
C LEU A 103 -4.36 -3.96 -33.16
N ILE A 104 -4.19 -5.24 -33.56
CA ILE A 104 -4.89 -5.89 -34.67
C ILE A 104 -6.11 -6.70 -34.18
N SER A 105 -6.14 -7.16 -32.92
CA SER A 105 -7.12 -8.16 -32.47
C SER A 105 -8.46 -7.57 -32.01
N PRO A 106 -9.63 -8.15 -32.38
CA PRO A 106 -10.93 -7.43 -32.35
C PRO A 106 -11.64 -7.33 -30.98
N SER A 107 -11.03 -7.69 -29.86
CA SER A 107 -11.82 -7.95 -28.64
C SER A 107 -12.12 -6.75 -27.73
N LYS A 108 -11.57 -5.55 -27.96
CA LYS A 108 -12.04 -4.30 -27.32
C LYS A 108 -11.70 -3.11 -28.23
N ASN A 109 -12.65 -2.65 -29.03
CA ASN A 109 -12.48 -1.44 -29.84
C ASN A 109 -12.55 -0.19 -28.94
N GLU A 110 -11.44 0.50 -28.71
CA GLU A 110 -11.42 1.97 -28.72
C GLU A 110 -11.05 2.41 -30.15
N TYR A 111 -11.75 3.41 -30.69
CA TYR A 111 -11.57 3.91 -32.06
C TYR A 111 -10.10 4.33 -32.35
N ASP A 112 -9.39 4.77 -31.31
CA ASP A 112 -8.01 5.29 -31.38
C ASP A 112 -6.93 4.22 -31.63
N ASP A 113 -7.14 2.96 -31.22
CA ASP A 113 -6.12 1.90 -31.34
C ASP A 113 -5.92 1.44 -32.81
N LYS A 114 -7.01 1.41 -33.59
CA LYS A 114 -6.94 1.10 -35.04
C LYS A 114 -6.30 2.23 -35.83
N GLU A 115 -6.62 3.48 -35.50
CA GLU A 115 -6.01 4.65 -36.13
C GLU A 115 -4.50 4.71 -35.81
N PHE A 116 -4.11 4.40 -34.57
CA PHE A 116 -2.71 4.30 -34.18
C PHE A 116 -1.98 3.14 -34.87
N TYR A 117 -2.62 1.97 -35.03
CA TYR A 117 -2.07 0.87 -35.81
C TYR A 117 -1.79 1.27 -37.27
N HIS A 118 -2.75 1.94 -37.91
CA HIS A 118 -2.59 2.48 -39.26
C HIS A 118 -1.48 3.54 -39.33
N GLU A 119 -1.35 4.39 -38.31
CA GLU A 119 -0.25 5.36 -38.22
C GLU A 119 1.12 4.66 -38.15
N LEU A 120 1.27 3.62 -37.30
CA LEU A 120 2.51 2.86 -37.19
C LEU A 120 2.88 2.12 -38.49
N THR A 121 1.90 1.48 -39.14
CA THR A 121 2.13 0.76 -40.40
C THR A 121 2.44 1.72 -41.54
N SER A 122 1.75 2.86 -41.65
CA SER A 122 2.03 3.88 -42.67
C SER A 122 3.45 4.48 -42.55
N LYS A 123 3.98 4.56 -41.33
CA LYS A 123 5.35 5.03 -41.03
C LYS A 123 6.41 3.93 -41.10
N GLY A 124 6.03 2.68 -41.38
CA GLY A 124 6.96 1.54 -41.45
C GLY A 124 7.50 1.08 -40.09
N TYR A 125 6.83 1.42 -38.99
CA TYR A 125 7.23 1.05 -37.63
C TYR A 125 6.73 -0.35 -37.26
N SER A 126 7.14 -1.36 -38.05
CA SER A 126 6.76 -2.76 -37.86
C SER A 126 7.61 -3.48 -36.80
N CYS A 127 8.72 -2.88 -36.36
CA CYS A 127 9.60 -3.41 -35.32
C CYS A 127 10.20 -2.28 -34.48
N VAL A 128 10.76 -2.63 -33.32
CA VAL A 128 11.36 -1.66 -32.37
C VAL A 128 12.43 -0.80 -33.03
N GLU A 129 13.26 -1.39 -33.88
CA GLU A 129 14.34 -0.70 -34.58
C GLU A 129 13.81 0.47 -35.40
N ASN A 130 12.78 0.22 -36.21
CA ASN A 130 12.15 1.24 -37.05
C ASN A 130 11.41 2.29 -36.22
N PHE A 131 10.73 1.87 -35.14
CA PHE A 131 10.01 2.77 -34.24
C PHE A 131 10.95 3.76 -33.53
N LEU A 132 12.14 3.30 -33.13
CA LEU A 132 13.15 4.13 -32.47
C LEU A 132 14.09 4.85 -33.45
N ALA A 133 14.09 4.51 -34.73
CA ALA A 133 14.93 5.14 -35.75
C ALA A 133 14.86 6.69 -35.78
N PRO A 134 13.70 7.36 -35.54
CA PRO A 134 13.65 8.82 -35.43
C PRO A 134 14.53 9.39 -34.31
N LEU A 135 14.88 8.60 -33.29
CA LEU A 135 15.74 8.97 -32.17
C LEU A 135 17.24 8.70 -32.45
N ASN A 136 17.59 8.12 -33.61
CA ASN A 136 18.99 7.92 -34.02
C ASN A 136 19.78 9.24 -34.04
N HIS A 137 19.12 10.35 -34.38
CA HIS A 137 19.74 11.67 -34.53
C HIS A 137 19.78 12.51 -33.26
N CYS A 138 19.44 11.94 -32.09
CA CYS A 138 19.57 12.56 -30.76
C CYS A 138 19.69 14.09 -30.76
N LYS A 139 18.59 14.82 -30.51
CA LYS A 139 18.58 16.30 -30.58
C LYS A 139 19.70 16.99 -29.78
N HIS A 140 20.22 16.34 -28.73
CA HIS A 140 21.32 16.83 -27.88
C HIS A 140 22.74 16.41 -28.33
N ALA A 141 22.88 15.66 -29.42
CA ALA A 141 24.15 15.11 -29.90
C ALA A 141 24.74 15.89 -31.09
N GLN A 142 24.19 17.05 -31.43
CA GLN A 142 24.59 17.85 -32.60
C GLN A 142 26.05 18.34 -32.57
N ASP A 143 26.76 18.23 -31.44
CA ASP A 143 28.16 18.65 -31.27
C ASP A 143 29.19 17.49 -31.29
N ASN A 144 28.77 16.22 -31.45
CA ASN A 144 29.73 15.10 -31.52
C ASN A 144 30.15 14.83 -32.98
N SER A 145 31.36 15.25 -33.34
CA SER A 145 31.97 15.06 -34.67
C SER A 145 32.42 13.62 -34.99
N ASP A 146 32.33 12.68 -34.04
CA ASP A 146 32.83 11.31 -34.17
C ASP A 146 31.79 10.36 -34.79
N GLU A 147 32.00 9.97 -36.05
CA GLU A 147 31.09 9.09 -36.80
C GLU A 147 30.90 7.71 -36.17
N HIS A 148 31.90 7.22 -35.43
CA HIS A 148 31.90 5.88 -34.85
C HIS A 148 31.02 5.77 -33.58
N ASN A 149 30.54 6.90 -33.06
CA ASN A 149 29.75 6.98 -31.83
C ASN A 149 28.26 7.34 -32.07
N LYS A 150 27.81 7.42 -33.32
CA LYS A 150 26.41 7.67 -33.70
C LYS A 150 25.50 6.51 -33.26
N ILE A 151 24.26 6.84 -32.90
CA ILE A 151 23.22 5.86 -32.56
C ILE A 151 22.52 5.44 -33.83
N ASP A 152 22.40 4.13 -34.03
CA ASP A 152 21.59 3.54 -35.08
C ASP A 152 20.89 2.28 -34.54
N PHE A 153 19.61 2.40 -34.19
CA PHE A 153 18.83 1.27 -33.69
C PHE A 153 18.63 0.18 -34.75
N ASN A 154 18.79 0.47 -36.05
CA ASN A 154 18.81 -0.53 -37.11
C ASN A 154 20.14 -1.30 -37.18
N LYS A 155 21.17 -0.81 -36.48
CA LYS A 155 22.45 -1.49 -36.26
C LYS A 155 22.72 -1.68 -34.75
N PRO A 156 21.95 -2.55 -34.06
CA PRO A 156 22.10 -2.75 -32.61
C PRO A 156 23.51 -3.12 -32.18
N VAL A 157 24.26 -3.85 -33.03
CA VAL A 157 25.66 -4.20 -32.77
C VAL A 157 26.51 -2.94 -32.56
N HIS A 158 26.34 -1.90 -33.37
CA HIS A 158 27.08 -0.64 -33.23
C HIS A 158 26.55 0.20 -32.06
N THR A 159 25.23 0.34 -31.94
CA THR A 159 24.60 1.17 -30.89
C THR A 159 24.96 0.71 -29.49
N PHE A 160 24.96 -0.61 -29.26
CA PHE A 160 25.22 -1.21 -27.96
C PHE A 160 26.65 -1.74 -27.80
N SER A 161 27.59 -1.29 -28.63
CA SER A 161 29.02 -1.63 -28.51
C SER A 161 29.74 -0.79 -27.43
N PRO A 162 30.88 -1.29 -26.92
CA PRO A 162 31.83 -0.47 -26.17
C PRO A 162 32.27 0.77 -26.96
N SER A 163 32.76 1.80 -26.28
CA SER A 163 33.31 2.98 -26.95
C SER A 163 34.67 2.69 -27.57
N THR A 164 34.94 3.27 -28.75
CA THR A 164 36.27 3.28 -29.39
C THR A 164 37.35 3.96 -28.54
N TYR A 165 36.97 4.87 -27.63
CA TYR A 165 37.92 5.47 -26.67
C TYR A 165 38.44 4.46 -25.63
N CYS A 166 37.75 3.32 -25.45
CA CYS A 166 38.06 2.29 -24.47
C CYS A 166 38.90 1.13 -25.01
N LYS A 167 39.54 1.31 -26.17
CA LYS A 167 40.47 0.32 -26.76
C LYS A 167 41.80 0.26 -26.01
N ALA A 168 42.53 -0.83 -26.22
CA ALA A 168 43.88 -1.00 -25.68
C ALA A 168 44.85 -0.02 -26.36
N CYS A 169 45.99 0.27 -25.70
CA CYS A 169 47.05 1.05 -26.33
C CYS A 169 47.67 0.28 -27.52
N PRO A 170 48.00 0.97 -28.61
CA PRO A 170 48.84 0.39 -29.66
C PRO A 170 50.23 0.04 -29.11
N PHE A 171 50.83 -1.07 -29.55
CA PHE A 171 52.12 -1.57 -29.04
C PHE A 171 53.25 -0.53 -29.07
N TYR A 172 53.29 0.31 -30.10
CA TYR A 172 54.31 1.36 -30.27
C TYR A 172 53.82 2.75 -29.87
N GLY A 173 52.67 2.81 -29.19
CA GLY A 173 52.03 4.03 -28.76
C GLY A 173 51.56 4.93 -29.90
N VAL A 174 51.23 6.16 -29.51
CA VAL A 174 50.79 7.23 -30.39
C VAL A 174 51.64 8.48 -30.18
N THR A 175 51.74 9.30 -31.21
CA THR A 175 52.35 10.63 -31.15
C THR A 175 51.25 11.67 -31.29
N CYS A 176 51.12 12.58 -30.32
CA CYS A 176 50.07 13.59 -30.29
C CYS A 176 50.65 14.98 -30.59
N GLY A 177 49.98 15.76 -31.45
CA GLY A 177 50.44 17.09 -31.85
C GLY A 177 49.89 18.23 -30.97
N HIS A 178 50.56 19.38 -30.96
CA HIS A 178 50.17 20.57 -30.18
C HIS A 178 48.82 21.22 -30.59
N ARG A 179 48.20 20.80 -31.69
CA ARG A 179 46.90 21.33 -32.20
C ARG A 179 45.74 20.33 -32.07
N GLY A 180 45.88 19.31 -31.22
CA GLY A 180 44.90 18.23 -31.03
C GLY A 180 45.06 17.10 -32.05
N GLY A 181 44.82 15.86 -31.61
CA GLY A 181 44.90 14.64 -32.42
C GLY A 181 46.20 13.84 -32.27
N CYS A 182 46.08 12.50 -32.29
CA CYS A 182 47.20 11.56 -32.14
C CYS A 182 47.29 10.59 -33.32
N THR A 183 48.51 10.36 -33.83
CA THR A 183 48.78 9.41 -34.92
C THR A 183 49.43 8.13 -34.38
N LEU A 184 49.01 6.99 -34.91
CA LEU A 184 49.59 5.67 -34.62
C LEU A 184 51.04 5.59 -35.08
N ASN A 185 51.94 5.17 -34.19
CA ASN A 185 53.33 4.91 -34.56
C ASN A 185 53.45 3.50 -35.17
N SER A 186 54.12 3.40 -36.32
CA SER A 186 54.41 2.11 -36.97
C SER A 186 55.92 1.94 -37.10
N LYS A 187 56.49 0.91 -36.47
CA LYS A 187 57.83 0.41 -36.83
C LYS A 187 57.66 -0.65 -37.94
N LYS A 188 58.55 -0.66 -38.94
CA LYS A 188 58.65 -1.80 -39.88
C LYS A 188 59.02 -3.03 -39.06
N ASP A 189 58.17 -4.06 -39.05
CA ASP A 189 58.48 -5.36 -38.46
C ASP A 189 59.75 -5.91 -39.11
N GLN A 190 60.90 -5.77 -38.44
CA GLN A 190 62.06 -6.59 -38.76
C GLN A 190 61.80 -7.97 -38.18
N THR A 191 61.58 -8.91 -39.08
CA THR A 191 61.29 -10.32 -38.83
C THR A 191 62.44 -11.01 -38.11
N ASN A 192 62.20 -11.46 -36.87
CA ASN A 192 62.60 -12.77 -36.37
C ASN A 192 61.93 -13.03 -34.99
N PRO A 193 60.81 -13.78 -34.93
CA PRO A 193 60.19 -14.15 -33.66
C PRO A 193 61.17 -14.98 -32.82
N LYS A 194 61.41 -14.58 -31.56
CA LYS A 194 62.38 -15.25 -30.66
C LYS A 194 61.74 -16.29 -29.73
N GLY A 195 60.43 -16.56 -29.84
CA GLY A 195 59.73 -17.51 -28.96
C GLY A 195 58.69 -18.37 -29.70
N LYS A 196 58.42 -19.57 -29.16
CA LYS A 196 57.32 -20.42 -29.67
C LYS A 196 55.97 -19.78 -29.31
N PRO A 197 55.05 -19.59 -30.27
CA PRO A 197 53.70 -19.12 -30.00
C PRO A 197 52.95 -20.07 -29.03
N THR A 198 52.28 -19.50 -28.04
CA THR A 198 51.42 -20.23 -27.10
C THR A 198 49.98 -19.82 -27.30
N VAL A 199 49.11 -20.79 -27.56
CA VAL A 199 47.67 -20.55 -27.67
C VAL A 199 47.05 -20.56 -26.28
N ILE A 200 46.33 -19.49 -25.95
CA ILE A 200 45.61 -19.28 -24.70
C ILE A 200 44.11 -19.22 -25.05
N ASP A 201 43.43 -20.33 -24.81
CA ASP A 201 41.98 -20.46 -24.98
C ASP A 201 41.28 -19.96 -23.73
N ILE A 202 40.41 -18.95 -23.86
CA ILE A 202 39.66 -18.37 -22.75
C ILE A 202 38.21 -18.09 -23.14
N ILE A 203 37.36 -17.97 -22.13
CA ILE A 203 36.01 -17.40 -22.29
C ILE A 203 35.95 -16.04 -21.58
N LEU A 204 35.45 -15.00 -22.25
CA LEU A 204 35.28 -13.67 -21.66
C LEU A 204 33.88 -13.13 -21.94
N ASP A 205 33.42 -12.24 -21.07
CA ASP A 205 32.22 -11.43 -21.29
C ASP A 205 32.51 -10.22 -22.20
N ASP A 206 32.80 -10.52 -23.46
CA ASP A 206 32.77 -9.53 -24.51
C ASP A 206 32.06 -10.08 -25.76
N ALA A 207 31.79 -9.20 -26.73
CA ALA A 207 31.19 -9.61 -28.00
C ALA A 207 32.21 -9.56 -29.15
N ALA A 208 33.50 -9.71 -28.83
CA ALA A 208 34.57 -9.69 -29.83
C ALA A 208 34.47 -10.89 -30.79
N THR A 209 34.02 -12.04 -30.28
CA THR A 209 33.72 -13.25 -31.08
C THR A 209 32.25 -13.65 -30.93
N LYS A 210 31.77 -14.48 -31.87
CA LYS A 210 30.40 -15.04 -31.84
C LYS A 210 30.36 -16.47 -31.29
N ASP A 211 31.51 -17.09 -31.07
CA ASP A 211 31.61 -18.48 -30.66
C ASP A 211 31.18 -18.66 -29.20
N ILE A 212 30.34 -19.65 -28.98
CA ILE A 212 29.89 -20.04 -27.64
C ILE A 212 30.63 -21.35 -27.30
N ASP A 213 31.18 -21.43 -26.08
CA ASP A 213 31.75 -22.68 -25.58
C ASP A 213 30.64 -23.73 -25.47
N ASN A 214 30.80 -24.90 -26.11
CA ASN A 214 29.74 -25.90 -26.17
C ASN A 214 29.38 -26.48 -24.80
N ASP A 215 30.36 -26.63 -23.91
CA ASP A 215 30.19 -27.25 -22.60
C ASP A 215 29.42 -26.32 -21.66
N ILE A 216 29.72 -25.02 -21.70
CA ILE A 216 29.01 -24.01 -20.92
C ILE A 216 27.70 -23.61 -21.61
N GLY A 217 27.74 -23.32 -22.90
CA GLY A 217 26.63 -22.73 -23.65
C GLY A 217 25.43 -23.64 -23.90
N LYS A 218 25.64 -24.97 -24.07
CA LYS A 218 24.52 -25.90 -24.25
C LYS A 218 23.93 -26.35 -22.92
N GLU A 219 24.77 -26.65 -21.94
CA GLU A 219 24.32 -27.32 -20.71
C GLU A 219 23.94 -26.33 -19.59
N CYS A 220 24.53 -25.13 -19.54
CA CYS A 220 24.08 -24.06 -18.65
C CYS A 220 22.91 -23.25 -19.23
N LYS A 221 22.41 -23.58 -20.43
CA LYS A 221 21.32 -22.84 -21.07
C LYS A 221 20.03 -22.90 -20.23
N THR A 222 19.77 -24.04 -19.62
CA THR A 222 18.63 -24.29 -18.71
C THR A 222 18.80 -23.63 -17.34
N SER A 223 20.03 -23.38 -16.89
CA SER A 223 20.30 -22.69 -15.60
C SER A 223 20.20 -21.17 -15.71
N GLY A 224 20.26 -20.62 -16.93
CA GLY A 224 20.20 -19.19 -17.19
C GLY A 224 21.54 -18.46 -17.04
N LEU A 225 22.63 -19.17 -16.69
CA LEU A 225 23.95 -18.59 -16.38
C LEU A 225 24.86 -18.53 -17.61
N TYR A 226 25.83 -17.60 -17.60
CA TYR A 226 26.94 -17.48 -18.57
C TYR A 226 26.59 -17.30 -20.06
N LYS A 227 25.35 -16.92 -20.39
CA LYS A 227 24.88 -16.74 -21.79
C LYS A 227 25.68 -15.71 -22.60
N ASP A 228 26.34 -14.78 -21.93
CA ASP A 228 27.11 -13.71 -22.56
C ASP A 228 28.58 -14.06 -22.79
N LEU A 229 29.07 -15.16 -22.23
CA LEU A 229 30.47 -15.55 -22.42
C LEU A 229 30.73 -16.00 -23.86
N ARG A 230 31.84 -15.53 -24.43
CA ARG A 230 32.28 -15.87 -25.78
C ARG A 230 33.67 -16.50 -25.73
N LYS A 231 33.88 -17.51 -26.57
CA LYS A 231 35.15 -18.23 -26.66
C LYS A 231 36.14 -17.40 -27.48
N GLN A 232 37.36 -17.28 -26.99
CA GLN A 232 38.47 -16.59 -27.64
C GLN A 232 39.73 -17.45 -27.61
N GLU A 233 40.47 -17.44 -28.72
CA GLU A 233 41.72 -18.18 -28.88
C GLU A 233 42.80 -17.14 -29.16
N TRP A 234 43.64 -16.85 -28.16
CA TRP A 234 44.71 -15.85 -28.25
C TRP A 234 46.03 -16.53 -28.52
N ASN A 235 46.68 -16.18 -29.62
CA ASN A 235 48.04 -16.60 -29.89
C ASN A 235 49.03 -15.59 -29.32
N CYS A 236 49.71 -15.95 -28.24
CA CYS A 236 50.67 -15.09 -27.56
C CYS A 236 52.11 -15.48 -27.90
N GLU A 237 52.90 -14.50 -28.32
CA GLU A 237 54.31 -14.67 -28.65
C GLU A 237 55.17 -13.52 -28.14
N HIS A 238 56.44 -13.81 -27.88
CA HIS A 238 57.43 -12.80 -27.49
C HIS A 238 58.20 -12.32 -28.74
N ASN A 239 58.06 -11.03 -29.07
CA ASN A 239 58.70 -10.42 -30.23
C ASN A 239 59.17 -9.00 -29.88
N ASN A 240 60.42 -8.66 -30.19
CA ASN A 240 61.00 -7.33 -29.99
C ASN A 240 60.83 -6.77 -28.56
N ASN A 241 61.04 -7.60 -27.53
CA ASN A 241 60.86 -7.26 -26.11
C ASN A 241 59.41 -6.90 -25.72
N ILE A 242 58.42 -7.26 -26.54
CA ILE A 242 57.00 -7.08 -26.27
C ILE A 242 56.31 -8.46 -26.29
N TYR A 243 55.51 -8.74 -25.27
CA TYR A 243 54.69 -9.95 -25.18
C TYR A 243 53.33 -9.66 -25.80
N LYS A 244 53.20 -9.92 -27.10
CA LYS A 244 51.99 -9.62 -27.87
C LYS A 244 51.07 -10.84 -27.95
N CYS A 245 49.78 -10.60 -27.86
CA CYS A 245 48.73 -11.59 -28.05
C CYS A 245 47.81 -11.14 -29.19
N GLU A 246 47.59 -12.03 -30.15
CA GLU A 246 46.73 -11.79 -31.30
C GLU A 246 45.59 -12.82 -31.32
N LEU A 247 44.36 -12.32 -31.50
CA LEU A 247 43.18 -13.18 -31.57
C LEU A 247 43.22 -13.97 -32.90
N GLN A 248 43.05 -15.28 -32.86
CA GLN A 248 43.16 -16.12 -34.05
C GLN A 248 42.01 -15.93 -35.05
N LYS A 249 40.81 -15.63 -34.56
CA LYS A 249 39.67 -15.26 -35.40
C LYS A 249 39.62 -13.75 -35.56
N GLN A 250 39.33 -13.28 -36.77
CA GLN A 250 39.14 -11.85 -37.02
C GLN A 250 37.90 -11.32 -36.30
N VAL A 251 38.08 -10.22 -35.57
CA VAL A 251 37.00 -9.43 -34.99
C VAL A 251 36.27 -8.70 -36.11
N THR A 252 34.94 -8.85 -36.17
CA THR A 252 34.10 -8.24 -37.21
C THR A 252 33.76 -6.77 -36.96
N SER A 253 34.39 -6.12 -35.96
CA SER A 253 33.96 -4.83 -35.41
C SER A 253 35.15 -4.02 -34.90
N GLU A 254 35.12 -2.72 -35.19
CA GLU A 254 36.18 -1.77 -34.81
C GLU A 254 36.26 -1.47 -33.31
N TYR A 255 35.22 -1.82 -32.54
CA TYR A 255 35.14 -1.53 -31.09
C TYR A 255 35.94 -2.49 -30.21
N TYR A 256 36.42 -3.61 -30.76
CA TYR A 256 37.21 -4.60 -30.03
C TYR A 256 38.65 -4.65 -30.54
N ASP A 257 39.55 -5.16 -29.70
CA ASP A 257 40.98 -5.23 -29.99
C ASP A 257 41.32 -6.59 -30.62
N GLN A 258 41.94 -6.58 -31.81
CA GLN A 258 42.48 -7.80 -32.44
C GLN A 258 43.82 -8.21 -31.83
N LYS A 259 44.59 -7.23 -31.37
CA LYS A 259 45.95 -7.40 -30.84
C LYS A 259 46.10 -6.59 -29.57
N ILE A 260 46.61 -7.22 -28.51
CA ILE A 260 46.86 -6.59 -27.22
C ILE A 260 48.13 -7.14 -26.58
N PRO A 261 48.78 -6.40 -25.66
CA PRO A 261 49.84 -6.97 -24.83
C PRO A 261 49.28 -8.01 -23.85
N PHE A 262 50.11 -9.01 -23.48
CA PHE A 262 49.71 -10.08 -22.57
C PHE A 262 49.29 -9.58 -21.18
N ASN A 263 49.90 -8.51 -20.67
CA ASN A 263 49.48 -7.92 -19.40
C ASN A 263 48.01 -7.43 -19.44
N ILE A 264 47.55 -6.89 -20.56
CA ILE A 264 46.18 -6.42 -20.77
C ILE A 264 45.23 -7.61 -20.83
N LEU A 265 45.63 -8.67 -21.54
CA LEU A 265 44.87 -9.93 -21.59
C LEU A 265 44.68 -10.50 -20.18
N LEU A 266 45.75 -10.53 -19.37
CA LEU A 266 45.74 -10.99 -17.99
C LEU A 266 44.79 -10.14 -17.12
N GLN A 267 44.87 -8.81 -17.20
CA GLN A 267 44.02 -7.90 -16.42
C GLN A 267 42.55 -8.03 -16.79
N ARG A 268 42.23 -8.12 -18.09
CA ARG A 268 40.86 -8.33 -18.58
C ARG A 268 40.32 -9.67 -18.09
N TRP A 269 41.12 -10.73 -18.14
CA TRP A 269 40.72 -12.05 -17.65
C TRP A 269 40.48 -12.07 -16.14
N ILE A 270 41.35 -11.45 -15.33
CA ILE A 270 41.17 -11.36 -13.87
C ILE A 270 39.89 -10.58 -13.53
N ASN A 271 39.65 -9.46 -14.21
CA ASN A 271 38.45 -8.64 -14.01
C ASN A 271 37.15 -9.38 -14.36
N ASP A 272 37.16 -10.15 -15.45
CA ASP A 272 36.04 -10.99 -15.87
C ASP A 272 35.80 -12.13 -14.85
N PHE A 273 36.87 -12.84 -14.48
CA PHE A 273 36.83 -13.94 -13.53
C PHE A 273 36.19 -13.51 -12.20
N ILE A 274 36.67 -12.42 -11.57
CA ILE A 274 36.15 -11.98 -10.27
C ILE A 274 34.67 -11.59 -10.35
N GLN A 275 34.24 -10.93 -11.43
CA GLN A 275 32.84 -10.55 -11.61
C GLN A 275 31.93 -11.77 -11.71
N TYR A 276 32.31 -12.77 -12.51
CA TYR A 276 31.54 -14.00 -12.65
C TYR A 276 31.66 -14.92 -11.44
N TYR A 277 32.79 -14.89 -10.75
CA TYR A 277 32.99 -15.59 -9.48
C TYR A 277 32.02 -15.08 -8.42
N ASN A 278 31.88 -13.76 -8.26
CA ASN A 278 30.94 -13.17 -7.31
C ASN A 278 29.49 -13.51 -7.64
N LYS A 279 29.09 -13.47 -8.93
CA LYS A 279 27.76 -13.94 -9.38
C LYS A 279 27.55 -15.41 -9.01
N SER A 280 28.53 -16.24 -9.30
CA SER A 280 28.49 -17.68 -9.02
C SER A 280 28.38 -17.97 -7.52
N LYS A 281 29.21 -17.32 -6.69
CA LYS A 281 29.17 -17.38 -5.22
C LYS A 281 27.78 -17.03 -4.67
N ALA A 282 27.18 -15.94 -5.13
CA ALA A 282 25.85 -15.52 -4.69
C ALA A 282 24.77 -16.58 -5.02
N ARG A 283 24.84 -17.16 -6.24
CA ARG A 283 23.93 -18.24 -6.67
C ARG A 283 24.08 -19.50 -5.81
N ILE A 284 25.31 -19.94 -5.55
CA ILE A 284 25.59 -21.11 -4.71
C ILE A 284 25.08 -20.89 -3.28
N THR A 285 25.38 -19.75 -2.66
CA THR A 285 24.91 -19.41 -1.31
C THR A 285 23.39 -19.45 -1.20
N ARG A 286 22.66 -18.95 -2.21
CA ARG A 286 21.20 -19.00 -2.24
C ARG A 286 20.66 -20.43 -2.28
N CYS A 287 21.27 -21.29 -3.09
CA CYS A 287 20.89 -22.71 -3.16
C CYS A 287 21.23 -23.50 -1.90
N ILE A 288 22.12 -23.00 -1.05
CA ILE A 288 22.48 -23.61 0.24
C ILE A 288 21.51 -23.18 1.37
N ASN A 289 21.04 -21.92 1.35
CA ASN A 289 20.31 -21.30 2.47
C ASN A 289 18.78 -21.43 2.42
N ASP A 290 18.19 -21.66 1.25
CA ASP A 290 16.74 -21.69 1.08
C ASP A 290 16.28 -23.08 0.60
N VAL A 291 15.78 -23.88 1.55
CA VAL A 291 15.34 -25.28 1.33
C VAL A 291 13.99 -25.35 0.59
N THR A 292 13.32 -24.21 0.36
CA THR A 292 12.01 -24.14 -0.30
C THR A 292 12.07 -23.90 -1.82
N LEU A 293 13.26 -23.60 -2.39
CA LEU A 293 13.45 -23.46 -3.84
C LEU A 293 13.48 -24.84 -4.55
N CYS A 294 12.85 -24.94 -5.74
CA CYS A 294 12.74 -26.19 -6.55
C CYS A 294 14.11 -26.91 -6.65
N LYS A 295 14.23 -28.07 -5.97
CA LYS A 295 15.49 -28.84 -5.77
C LYS A 295 16.24 -29.13 -7.09
N GLN A 296 15.49 -29.41 -8.16
CA GLN A 296 16.04 -29.66 -9.50
C GLN A 296 16.71 -28.42 -10.11
N GLY A 297 16.14 -27.23 -9.91
CA GLY A 297 16.68 -25.97 -10.42
C GLY A 297 17.98 -25.55 -9.72
N CYS A 298 18.12 -25.84 -8.43
CA CYS A 298 19.37 -25.60 -7.71
C CYS A 298 20.47 -26.60 -8.08
N LYS A 299 20.13 -27.88 -8.29
CA LYS A 299 21.07 -28.88 -8.80
C LYS A 299 21.69 -28.47 -10.14
N ASN A 300 20.86 -28.13 -11.13
CA ASN A 300 21.33 -27.67 -12.45
C ASN A 300 22.23 -26.42 -12.37
N LYS A 301 21.94 -25.50 -11.44
CA LYS A 301 22.77 -24.30 -11.21
C LYS A 301 24.12 -24.63 -10.58
N CYS A 302 24.15 -25.52 -9.59
CA CYS A 302 25.39 -25.92 -8.94
C CYS A 302 26.31 -26.72 -9.88
N ASP A 303 25.74 -27.62 -10.69
CA ASP A 303 26.49 -28.36 -11.72
C ASP A 303 27.06 -27.43 -12.81
N CYS A 304 26.29 -26.41 -13.21
CA CYS A 304 26.74 -25.41 -14.17
C CYS A 304 27.90 -24.55 -13.63
N VAL A 305 27.82 -24.07 -12.38
CA VAL A 305 28.91 -23.31 -11.76
C VAL A 305 30.17 -24.17 -11.63
N GLN A 306 30.04 -25.45 -11.28
CA GLN A 306 31.19 -26.37 -11.22
C GLN A 306 31.90 -26.49 -12.57
N LYS A 307 31.13 -26.64 -13.66
CA LYS A 307 31.71 -26.73 -15.02
C LYS A 307 32.41 -25.44 -15.42
N TRP A 308 31.82 -24.28 -15.11
CA TRP A 308 32.46 -22.99 -15.34
C TRP A 308 33.78 -22.85 -14.55
N LEU A 309 33.80 -23.24 -13.27
CA LEU A 309 35.03 -23.23 -12.46
C LEU A 309 36.09 -24.17 -13.03
N ASN A 310 35.74 -25.40 -13.40
CA ASN A 310 36.67 -26.35 -14.02
C ASN A 310 37.26 -25.80 -15.32
N LYS A 311 36.48 -25.04 -16.08
CA LYS A 311 36.98 -24.35 -17.28
C LYS A 311 37.94 -23.21 -16.90
N LYS A 312 37.54 -22.34 -15.97
CA LYS A 312 38.39 -21.23 -15.49
C LYS A 312 39.69 -21.70 -14.86
N GLU A 313 39.71 -22.85 -14.20
CA GLU A 313 40.91 -23.49 -13.67
C GLU A 313 41.88 -23.89 -14.81
N LYS A 314 41.37 -24.50 -15.88
CA LYS A 314 42.18 -24.85 -17.06
C LYS A 314 42.74 -23.61 -17.77
N GLU A 315 41.91 -22.58 -17.92
CA GLU A 315 42.33 -21.26 -18.46
C GLU A 315 43.47 -20.69 -17.60
N TRP A 316 43.26 -20.65 -16.28
CA TRP A 316 44.23 -20.12 -15.33
C TRP A 316 45.54 -20.88 -15.33
N ASN A 317 45.51 -22.21 -15.39
CA ASN A 317 46.72 -23.03 -15.47
C ASN A 317 47.53 -22.76 -16.75
N THR A 318 46.85 -22.48 -17.87
CA THR A 318 47.51 -22.11 -19.13
C THR A 318 48.15 -20.72 -19.03
N ILE A 319 47.42 -19.74 -18.47
CA ILE A 319 47.91 -18.39 -18.21
C ILE A 319 49.10 -18.41 -17.25
N LYS A 320 49.02 -19.15 -16.14
CA LYS A 320 50.12 -19.35 -15.18
C LYS A 320 51.34 -19.96 -15.84
N LYS A 321 51.16 -21.00 -16.66
CA LYS A 321 52.26 -21.65 -17.39
C LYS A 321 52.97 -20.65 -18.31
N TYR A 322 52.21 -19.89 -19.10
CA TYR A 322 52.79 -18.86 -19.97
C TYR A 322 53.49 -17.77 -19.16
N TYR A 323 52.88 -17.30 -18.06
CA TYR A 323 53.48 -16.31 -17.18
C TYR A 323 54.81 -16.79 -16.60
N ASN A 324 54.84 -18.00 -16.04
CA ASN A 324 56.02 -18.59 -15.42
C ASN A 324 57.15 -18.81 -16.43
N GLN A 325 56.82 -19.19 -17.66
CA GLN A 325 57.82 -19.39 -18.73
C GLN A 325 58.47 -18.09 -19.21
N ASN A 326 57.81 -16.93 -19.04
CA ASN A 326 58.22 -15.68 -19.68
C ASN A 326 58.58 -14.55 -18.69
N PHE A 327 58.13 -14.60 -17.43
CA PHE A 327 58.22 -13.48 -16.49
C PHE A 327 58.72 -13.86 -15.08
N GLN A 328 59.09 -15.11 -14.82
CA GLN A 328 59.37 -15.56 -13.45
C GLN A 328 60.78 -15.16 -12.96
N SER A 329 60.84 -14.27 -11.96
CA SER A 329 61.99 -14.08 -11.04
C SER A 329 61.52 -14.19 -9.57
N ASP A 330 62.44 -14.37 -8.61
CA ASP A 330 62.08 -14.61 -7.19
C ASP A 330 61.28 -13.47 -6.54
N ASP A 331 61.44 -12.23 -7.03
CA ASP A 331 60.74 -11.02 -6.58
C ASP A 331 59.47 -10.70 -7.41
N GLU A 332 59.17 -11.47 -8.47
CA GLU A 332 58.15 -11.17 -9.50
C GLU A 332 57.09 -12.28 -9.63
N ARG A 333 56.63 -12.82 -8.50
CA ARG A 333 55.61 -13.90 -8.49
C ARG A 333 54.25 -13.40 -8.98
N ILE A 334 53.51 -14.27 -9.70
CA ILE A 334 52.17 -13.95 -10.19
C ILE A 334 51.20 -13.56 -9.06
N ALA A 335 51.33 -14.17 -7.87
CA ALA A 335 50.52 -13.84 -6.69
C ALA A 335 50.70 -12.37 -6.26
N TYR A 336 51.93 -11.87 -6.26
CA TYR A 336 52.23 -10.46 -5.98
C TYR A 336 51.59 -9.55 -7.03
N LYS A 337 51.68 -9.92 -8.32
CA LYS A 337 51.06 -9.13 -9.39
C LYS A 337 49.55 -9.02 -9.23
N ILE A 338 48.88 -10.12 -8.89
CA ILE A 338 47.42 -10.14 -8.68
C ILE A 338 47.04 -9.24 -7.50
N LYS A 339 47.77 -9.33 -6.38
CA LYS A 339 47.53 -8.49 -5.20
C LYS A 339 47.72 -7.00 -5.51
N SER A 340 48.86 -6.64 -6.13
CA SER A 340 49.17 -5.28 -6.56
C SER A 340 48.09 -4.71 -7.49
N PHE A 341 47.60 -5.50 -8.45
CA PHE A 341 46.52 -5.09 -9.35
C PHE A 341 45.23 -4.69 -8.61
N PHE A 342 44.86 -5.39 -7.53
CA PHE A 342 43.68 -5.05 -6.74
C PHE A 342 43.92 -3.91 -5.73
N GLU A 343 45.18 -3.66 -5.33
CA GLU A 343 45.57 -2.57 -4.43
C GLU A 343 45.60 -1.19 -5.12
N GLN A 344 45.68 -1.12 -6.45
CA GLN A 344 45.67 0.11 -7.26
C GLN A 344 44.29 0.85 -7.31
N GLY A 345 43.41 0.63 -6.31
CA GLY A 345 42.33 1.53 -5.93
C GLY A 345 40.95 1.32 -6.57
N THR A 346 40.83 0.98 -7.86
CA THR A 346 39.52 0.96 -8.56
C THR A 346 38.79 -0.40 -8.58
N ILE A 347 39.49 -1.51 -8.24
CA ILE A 347 38.97 -2.89 -8.36
C ILE A 347 38.89 -3.60 -6.98
N SER A 348 39.41 -2.96 -5.93
CA SER A 348 39.50 -3.52 -4.56
C SER A 348 38.16 -4.02 -4.00
N SER A 349 37.03 -3.40 -4.39
CA SER A 349 35.70 -3.77 -3.87
C SER A 349 35.22 -5.15 -4.34
N ASP A 350 35.49 -5.53 -5.59
CA ASP A 350 35.04 -6.81 -6.14
C ASP A 350 35.88 -7.99 -5.61
N ALA A 351 37.18 -7.76 -5.38
CA ALA A 351 38.05 -8.73 -4.72
C ALA A 351 37.64 -8.94 -3.25
N LYS A 352 37.35 -7.86 -2.51
CA LYS A 352 36.80 -7.94 -1.14
C LYS A 352 35.50 -8.73 -1.09
N LYS A 353 34.59 -8.50 -2.05
CA LYS A 353 33.38 -9.32 -2.20
C LYS A 353 33.75 -10.78 -2.44
N ALA A 354 34.69 -11.10 -3.32
CA ALA A 354 35.06 -12.49 -3.60
C ALA A 354 35.58 -13.22 -2.35
N GLN A 355 36.35 -12.53 -1.51
CA GLN A 355 36.89 -13.07 -0.26
C GLN A 355 35.82 -13.48 0.77
N GLU A 356 34.61 -12.91 0.73
CA GLU A 356 33.50 -13.32 1.61
C GLU A 356 32.98 -14.75 1.32
N VAL A 357 33.57 -15.46 0.35
CA VAL A 357 33.41 -16.92 0.29
C VAL A 357 33.88 -17.56 1.61
N VAL A 358 34.86 -16.96 2.28
CA VAL A 358 35.32 -17.33 3.62
C VAL A 358 34.57 -16.51 4.68
N GLU A 359 33.93 -17.21 5.60
CA GLU A 359 33.07 -16.60 6.63
C GLU A 359 33.89 -15.80 7.65
N ASN A 360 34.99 -16.39 8.15
CA ASN A 360 35.89 -15.75 9.10
C ASN A 360 36.69 -14.62 8.43
N PRO A 361 36.52 -13.33 8.84
CA PRO A 361 37.26 -12.22 8.25
C PRO A 361 38.79 -12.36 8.38
N ASN A 362 39.27 -13.04 9.42
CA ASN A 362 40.71 -13.19 9.68
C ASN A 362 41.39 -14.18 8.72
N GLU A 363 40.63 -15.10 8.12
CA GLU A 363 41.13 -16.10 7.16
C GLU A 363 41.11 -15.57 5.71
N ARG A 364 40.49 -14.40 5.46
CA ARG A 364 40.36 -13.83 4.11
C ARG A 364 41.68 -13.35 3.53
N GLU A 365 42.63 -12.94 4.38
CA GLU A 365 43.97 -12.53 3.97
C GLU A 365 44.81 -13.70 3.47
N GLU A 366 44.52 -14.93 3.93
CA GLU A 366 45.21 -16.15 3.50
C GLU A 366 44.89 -16.48 2.04
N LEU A 367 43.74 -16.01 1.52
CA LEU A 367 43.36 -16.21 0.12
C LEU A 367 44.36 -15.57 -0.85
N TRP A 368 45.11 -14.53 -0.48
CA TRP A 368 46.08 -13.90 -1.37
C TRP A 368 47.26 -14.80 -1.76
N GLY A 369 47.51 -15.87 -0.98
CA GLY A 369 48.63 -16.76 -1.21
C GLY A 369 49.99 -16.11 -0.88
N ASN A 370 51.06 -16.70 -1.38
CA ASN A 370 52.42 -16.26 -1.07
C ASN A 370 52.85 -15.05 -1.93
N THR A 371 52.75 -13.84 -1.36
CA THR A 371 53.02 -12.57 -2.06
C THR A 371 54.37 -11.90 -1.74
N GLY A 372 55.20 -12.47 -0.87
CA GLY A 372 56.59 -12.02 -0.63
C GLY A 372 56.81 -10.87 0.39
N ARG A 373 58.06 -10.84 0.91
CA ARG A 373 58.78 -9.96 1.89
C ARG A 373 58.14 -9.48 3.20
N ASN A 374 56.85 -9.65 3.49
CA ASN A 374 56.28 -9.22 4.78
C ASN A 374 55.21 -10.18 5.38
N TYR A 375 55.48 -11.49 5.40
CA TYR A 375 54.70 -12.43 6.22
C TYR A 375 55.53 -12.92 7.40
N ASN A 376 55.52 -12.15 8.49
CA ASN A 376 56.13 -12.57 9.75
C ASN A 376 55.21 -13.58 10.47
N ASN A 377 55.78 -14.75 10.77
CA ASN A 377 55.33 -15.72 11.78
C ASN A 377 53.95 -16.37 11.62
N ARG A 378 53.79 -17.29 10.66
CA ARG A 378 53.11 -18.60 10.88
C ARG A 378 53.72 -19.66 9.96
N GLN A 379 54.06 -20.82 10.52
CA GLN A 379 54.47 -22.00 9.75
C GLN A 379 53.31 -22.47 8.85
N HIS A 380 53.22 -21.96 7.62
CA HIS A 380 52.46 -22.61 6.56
C HIS A 380 53.42 -23.40 5.67
N THR A 381 53.52 -24.68 5.97
CA THR A 381 54.06 -25.69 5.06
C THR A 381 53.19 -25.78 3.81
N GLN A 382 53.78 -25.45 2.65
CA GLN A 382 53.40 -25.95 1.32
C GLN A 382 51.95 -25.79 0.82
N THR A 383 51.58 -24.58 0.40
CA THR A 383 50.87 -24.45 -0.89
C THR A 383 51.39 -23.22 -1.64
N ASN A 384 51.81 -23.40 -2.89
CA ASN A 384 52.32 -22.34 -3.78
C ASN A 384 51.16 -21.57 -4.46
N ASP A 385 50.01 -21.47 -3.80
CA ASP A 385 48.78 -21.06 -4.47
C ASP A 385 48.59 -19.55 -4.46
N ASP A 386 47.89 -19.07 -5.49
CA ASP A 386 47.58 -17.67 -5.74
C ASP A 386 46.09 -17.38 -5.48
N PHE A 387 45.73 -16.09 -5.43
CA PHE A 387 44.36 -15.64 -5.16
C PHE A 387 43.28 -16.30 -6.01
N ILE A 388 43.54 -16.53 -7.29
CA ILE A 388 42.56 -17.15 -8.19
C ILE A 388 42.40 -18.63 -7.85
N THR A 389 43.51 -19.35 -7.67
CA THR A 389 43.51 -20.76 -7.30
C THR A 389 42.75 -21.00 -5.98
N ASN A 390 43.02 -20.17 -4.96
CA ASN A 390 42.37 -20.25 -3.65
C ASN A 390 40.86 -19.96 -3.73
N LEU A 391 40.43 -18.98 -4.54
CA LEU A 391 39.00 -18.71 -4.74
C LEU A 391 38.30 -19.89 -5.43
N ILE A 392 38.89 -20.46 -6.48
CA ILE A 392 38.33 -21.63 -7.18
C ILE A 392 38.13 -22.79 -6.20
N GLU A 393 39.11 -23.07 -5.34
CA GLU A 393 39.02 -24.11 -4.33
C GLU A 393 37.87 -23.86 -3.34
N LYS A 394 37.79 -22.66 -2.74
CA LYS A 394 36.74 -22.33 -1.77
C LYS A 394 35.33 -22.36 -2.33
N LEU A 395 35.14 -21.92 -3.57
CA LEU A 395 33.81 -22.04 -4.18
C LEU A 395 33.48 -23.49 -4.54
N THR A 396 34.47 -24.29 -4.93
CA THR A 396 34.30 -25.74 -5.16
C THR A 396 33.89 -26.47 -3.89
N GLU A 397 34.46 -26.14 -2.73
CA GLU A 397 34.02 -26.65 -1.43
C GLU A 397 32.54 -26.35 -1.17
N LYS A 398 32.10 -25.10 -1.38
CA LYS A 398 30.68 -24.73 -1.22
C LYS A 398 29.75 -25.43 -2.21
N ILE A 399 30.21 -25.68 -3.44
CA ILE A 399 29.42 -26.42 -4.44
C ILE A 399 29.18 -27.86 -4.00
N LYS A 400 30.16 -28.53 -3.39
CA LYS A 400 29.96 -29.87 -2.81
C LYS A 400 28.82 -29.87 -1.78
N THR A 401 28.77 -28.85 -0.92
CA THR A 401 27.66 -28.65 0.03
C THR A 401 26.33 -28.37 -0.67
N CYS A 402 26.32 -27.61 -1.77
CA CYS A 402 25.11 -27.41 -2.57
C CYS A 402 24.62 -28.74 -3.15
N GLN A 403 25.50 -29.52 -3.80
CA GLN A 403 25.14 -30.76 -4.46
C GLN A 403 24.62 -31.81 -3.46
N SER A 404 25.22 -31.93 -2.27
CA SER A 404 24.76 -32.88 -1.24
C SER A 404 23.36 -32.59 -0.73
N LYS A 405 22.96 -31.31 -0.60
CA LYS A 405 21.61 -30.91 -0.18
C LYS A 405 20.51 -31.22 -1.20
N HIS A 406 20.84 -31.52 -2.46
CA HIS A 406 19.88 -31.63 -3.58
C HIS A 406 19.91 -32.99 -4.33
N ASN A 407 20.31 -34.10 -3.68
CA ASN A 407 20.58 -35.40 -4.31
C ASN A 407 19.42 -36.45 -4.36
N GLN A 408 18.18 -36.09 -4.75
CA GLN A 408 17.09 -37.07 -5.02
C GLN A 408 16.30 -36.77 -6.33
N LYS A 409 15.64 -37.78 -6.93
CA LYS A 409 14.96 -37.77 -8.26
C LYS A 409 13.58 -38.49 -8.19
N PRO A 410 12.63 -38.29 -9.14
CA PRO A 410 11.93 -37.05 -9.52
C PRO A 410 10.38 -37.21 -9.48
N ASP A 411 9.59 -36.12 -9.45
CA ASP A 411 8.31 -36.00 -10.19
C ASP A 411 7.66 -34.63 -9.97
N GLN A 412 8.05 -33.64 -10.77
CA GLN A 412 7.15 -32.61 -11.31
C GLN A 412 7.93 -31.64 -12.20
N THR A 413 7.38 -31.35 -13.38
CA THR A 413 7.82 -30.26 -14.26
C THR A 413 7.53 -28.91 -13.59
N CYS A 414 8.56 -28.29 -13.01
CA CYS A 414 8.54 -26.88 -12.60
C CYS A 414 8.43 -26.02 -13.88
N VAL A 415 7.43 -25.15 -13.99
CA VAL A 415 7.40 -24.09 -15.01
C VAL A 415 8.41 -23.03 -14.60
N ASP A 416 9.42 -22.79 -15.43
CA ASP A 416 10.44 -21.76 -15.19
C ASP A 416 9.77 -20.38 -15.14
N THR A 417 9.68 -19.79 -13.95
CA THR A 417 9.53 -18.34 -13.81
C THR A 417 10.79 -17.70 -14.41
N PRO A 418 10.68 -16.76 -15.37
CA PRO A 418 11.84 -16.04 -15.87
C PRO A 418 12.59 -15.40 -14.71
N LEU A 419 13.91 -15.62 -14.65
CA LEU A 419 14.80 -14.95 -13.71
C LEU A 419 14.52 -13.43 -13.69
N PRO A 420 14.31 -12.80 -12.52
CA PRO A 420 14.70 -11.41 -12.35
C PRO A 420 16.20 -11.36 -12.65
N VAL A 421 16.58 -10.56 -13.64
CA VAL A 421 17.99 -10.27 -13.90
C VAL A 421 18.59 -9.76 -12.59
N GLU A 422 19.71 -10.37 -12.20
CA GLU A 422 20.45 -10.02 -10.99
C GLU A 422 20.77 -8.52 -10.94
N GLU A 423 20.03 -7.80 -10.11
CA GLU A 423 20.49 -6.58 -9.47
C GLU A 423 21.68 -6.92 -8.58
N GLU A 424 22.89 -6.79 -9.12
CA GLU A 424 24.09 -6.33 -8.39
C GLU A 424 25.24 -6.05 -9.37
N ILE A 425 25.08 -5.01 -10.18
CA ILE A 425 26.22 -4.20 -10.63
C ILE A 425 25.77 -2.75 -10.45
N ASN A 426 26.25 -2.09 -9.39
CA ASN A 426 26.20 -0.64 -9.28
C ASN A 426 27.08 -0.05 -10.40
N PRO A 427 26.47 0.68 -11.34
CA PRO A 427 26.95 2.03 -11.61
C PRO A 427 25.77 3.00 -11.53
N ILE A 428 25.81 3.86 -10.51
CA ILE A 428 25.18 5.19 -10.41
C ILE A 428 23.80 5.31 -11.09
N ASP A 429 22.79 5.47 -10.21
CA ASP A 429 21.39 5.89 -10.41
C ASP A 429 20.32 4.80 -10.64
N ASP A 430 19.48 4.69 -9.60
CA ASP A 430 18.27 3.89 -9.39
C ASP A 430 17.14 4.08 -10.43
N TYR A 431 16.54 2.97 -10.90
CA TYR A 431 15.09 2.68 -10.82
C TYR A 431 14.73 1.25 -11.33
N TYR A 432 14.53 0.30 -10.40
CA TYR A 432 13.50 -0.78 -10.25
C TYR A 432 12.98 -1.64 -11.45
N ILE A 433 12.73 -2.97 -11.39
CA ILE A 433 12.03 -3.89 -10.43
C ILE A 433 12.52 -5.36 -10.71
N GLN A 434 12.87 -6.29 -9.78
CA GLN A 434 12.17 -6.81 -8.59
C GLN A 434 13.11 -7.56 -7.57
N GLN A 435 13.41 -6.88 -6.45
CA GLN A 435 13.67 -7.29 -5.05
C GLN A 435 14.87 -8.21 -4.65
N PRO A 436 16.03 -7.58 -4.40
CA PRO A 436 16.99 -7.80 -3.30
C PRO A 436 17.08 -6.59 -2.35
N LYS A 437 17.94 -6.67 -1.32
CA LYS A 437 17.95 -5.86 -0.08
C LYS A 437 18.36 -4.37 -0.19
N ILE A 438 18.01 -3.60 -1.22
CA ILE A 438 18.08 -2.12 -1.16
C ILE A 438 16.78 -1.54 -1.74
N CYS A 439 15.70 -1.62 -0.97
CA CYS A 439 14.53 -0.80 -1.27
C CYS A 439 14.59 0.45 -0.37
N PRO A 440 14.67 1.68 -0.91
CA PRO A 440 14.18 2.84 -0.16
C PRO A 440 12.76 2.51 0.33
N PRO A 441 12.40 2.92 1.55
CA PRO A 441 11.09 2.60 2.10
C PRO A 441 10.00 3.09 1.14
N PRO A 442 8.90 2.33 0.98
CA PRO A 442 7.84 2.70 0.06
C PRO A 442 7.31 4.09 0.43
N MET A 443 7.40 5.01 -0.54
CA MET A 443 6.92 6.38 -0.41
C MET A 443 5.56 6.52 -1.08
N THR A 444 4.66 7.26 -0.44
CA THR A 444 3.43 7.72 -1.08
C THR A 444 3.76 8.69 -2.21
N CYS A 445 2.84 8.91 -3.15
CA CYS A 445 3.09 9.87 -4.24
C CYS A 445 3.28 11.30 -3.70
N VAL A 446 2.68 11.63 -2.56
CA VAL A 446 2.84 12.93 -1.87
C VAL A 446 4.23 13.07 -1.29
N GLU A 447 4.78 12.00 -0.69
CA GLU A 447 6.17 11.97 -0.22
C GLU A 447 7.16 12.09 -1.38
N LYS A 448 6.86 11.47 -2.54
CA LYS A 448 7.67 11.65 -3.76
C LYS A 448 7.64 13.10 -4.26
N ALA A 449 6.48 13.75 -4.24
CA ALA A 449 6.35 15.15 -4.61
C ALA A 449 7.20 16.04 -3.70
N ALA A 450 7.09 15.84 -2.38
CA ALA A 450 7.89 16.55 -1.38
C ALA A 450 9.40 16.31 -1.55
N GLN A 451 9.82 15.06 -1.81
CA GLN A 451 11.21 14.73 -2.07
C GLN A 451 11.78 15.47 -3.29
N LYS A 452 10.98 15.63 -4.36
CA LYS A 452 11.39 16.40 -5.54
C LYS A 452 11.62 17.86 -5.19
N VAL A 453 10.70 18.47 -4.43
CA VAL A 453 10.85 19.84 -3.94
C VAL A 453 12.11 19.98 -3.08
N ARG A 454 12.37 19.04 -2.16
CA ARG A 454 13.60 19.03 -1.37
C ARG A 454 14.85 19.02 -2.25
N LYS A 455 14.93 18.08 -3.20
CA LYS A 455 16.11 17.92 -4.06
C LYS A 455 16.38 19.17 -4.91
N GLU A 456 15.35 19.91 -5.29
CA GLU A 456 15.48 21.20 -5.98
C GLU A 456 16.02 22.29 -5.05
N ALA A 457 15.55 22.33 -3.80
CA ALA A 457 16.07 23.25 -2.78
C ALA A 457 17.55 22.93 -2.46
N GLU A 458 17.91 21.67 -2.28
CA GLU A 458 19.30 21.25 -2.02
C GLU A 458 20.25 21.59 -3.16
N LYS A 459 19.84 21.39 -4.42
CA LYS A 459 20.64 21.83 -5.58
C LYS A 459 20.84 23.34 -5.63
N SER A 460 19.87 24.10 -5.14
CA SER A 460 19.99 25.55 -5.06
C SER A 460 21.05 25.98 -4.04
N LEU A 461 21.32 25.13 -3.03
CA LEU A 461 22.38 25.34 -2.04
C LEU A 461 23.80 25.12 -2.59
N ASP A 462 23.98 24.37 -3.68
CA ASP A 462 25.31 24.13 -4.28
C ASP A 462 26.01 25.43 -4.73
N ASN A 463 25.23 26.51 -4.93
CA ASN A 463 25.70 27.84 -5.30
C ASN A 463 25.73 28.83 -4.13
N ILE A 464 25.45 28.38 -2.90
CA ILE A 464 25.28 29.23 -1.71
C ILE A 464 26.44 29.02 -0.73
N ASP A 465 26.75 30.09 0.01
CA ASP A 465 27.83 30.21 0.99
C ASP A 465 27.95 29.01 1.95
N SER A 466 29.17 28.47 2.05
CA SER A 466 29.58 27.51 3.08
C SER A 466 29.33 28.01 4.51
N SER A 467 29.21 29.33 4.74
CA SER A 467 28.98 29.94 6.06
C SER A 467 27.58 29.65 6.66
N LEU A 468 26.59 29.31 5.83
CA LEU A 468 25.27 28.86 6.31
C LEU A 468 25.30 27.43 6.84
N LYS A 469 26.24 26.61 6.34
CA LYS A 469 26.41 25.21 6.71
C LYS A 469 27.40 25.12 7.86
N VAL A 470 26.88 24.82 9.04
CA VAL A 470 27.72 24.66 10.23
C VAL A 470 28.48 23.33 10.10
N ASP A 471 29.78 23.39 9.83
CA ASP A 471 30.63 22.20 9.71
C ASP A 471 30.98 21.65 11.09
N ARG A 472 30.03 20.94 11.70
CA ARG A 472 30.17 20.35 13.03
C ARG A 472 29.94 18.85 13.00
N THR A 473 30.91 18.09 13.50
CA THR A 473 30.91 16.62 13.50
C THR A 473 30.02 15.99 14.58
N THR A 474 29.66 16.72 15.66
CA THR A 474 28.94 16.14 16.82
C THR A 474 28.07 17.15 17.57
N PHE A 475 26.79 16.81 17.76
CA PHE A 475 25.87 17.45 18.71
C PHE A 475 26.24 17.07 20.15
N ASN A 476 26.41 18.06 21.04
CA ASN A 476 26.88 17.85 22.43
C ASN A 476 25.76 17.44 23.42
N GLY A 477 24.54 17.18 22.95
CA GLY A 477 23.44 16.76 23.81
C GLY A 477 23.59 15.32 24.33
N ARG A 478 23.02 15.03 25.52
CA ARG A 478 22.92 13.65 26.01
C ARG A 478 21.97 12.83 25.13
N CYS A 479 22.52 11.97 24.31
CA CYS A 479 21.79 11.11 23.37
C CYS A 479 21.95 9.63 23.72
N LYS A 480 21.19 8.75 23.05
CA LYS A 480 21.19 7.29 23.26
C LYS A 480 20.89 6.89 24.72
N GLN A 481 20.04 7.66 25.40
CA GLN A 481 19.65 7.43 26.80
C GLN A 481 18.59 6.32 26.94
N ILE A 482 17.73 6.16 25.94
CA ILE A 482 16.69 5.11 25.92
C ILE A 482 17.30 3.79 25.44
N LYS A 483 17.14 2.75 26.27
CA LYS A 483 17.53 1.36 26.00
C LYS A 483 16.41 0.44 26.45
N LYS A 484 16.23 -0.68 25.75
CA LYS A 484 15.28 -1.74 26.09
C LYS A 484 15.97 -2.69 27.07
N GLU A 485 15.47 -2.74 28.30
CA GLU A 485 15.96 -3.60 29.38
C GLU A 485 15.26 -4.98 29.23
N ASN A 486 16.02 -6.09 29.33
CA ASN A 486 15.57 -7.50 29.21
C ASN A 486 15.09 -8.01 27.83
N GLY A 487 15.97 -8.04 26.82
CA GLY A 487 15.75 -8.81 25.59
C GLY A 487 16.27 -10.25 25.69
N ALA A 488 15.44 -11.22 26.07
CA ALA A 488 15.75 -12.63 25.82
C ALA A 488 15.60 -12.96 24.31
N PRO A 489 16.28 -13.99 23.76
CA PRO A 489 16.28 -14.29 22.32
C PRO A 489 14.91 -14.69 21.75
N ASN A 490 13.93 -14.99 22.61
CA ASN A 490 12.58 -15.43 22.24
C ASN A 490 11.50 -14.65 23.03
N GLY A 491 11.11 -13.47 22.53
CA GLY A 491 9.74 -12.91 22.56
C GLY A 491 9.09 -12.45 23.89
N ASP A 492 8.42 -11.29 23.79
CA ASP A 492 7.08 -11.02 24.38
C ASP A 492 6.91 -10.31 25.75
N ASP A 493 7.88 -9.58 26.30
CA ASP A 493 7.53 -8.59 27.33
C ASP A 493 7.25 -7.21 26.72
N CYS A 494 5.96 -6.89 26.56
CA CYS A 494 5.48 -5.57 26.12
C CYS A 494 5.12 -4.64 27.30
N GLU A 495 5.44 -5.03 28.52
CA GLU A 495 5.17 -4.20 29.69
C GLU A 495 6.22 -3.09 29.81
N PHE A 496 5.78 -1.84 29.77
CA PHE A 496 6.64 -0.66 29.85
C PHE A 496 7.57 -0.69 31.08
N LYS A 497 7.06 -1.19 32.22
CA LYS A 497 7.78 -1.31 33.49
C LYS A 497 9.05 -2.13 33.37
N ASN A 498 9.00 -3.22 32.61
CA ASN A 498 10.07 -4.19 32.50
C ASN A 498 11.03 -3.89 31.34
N THR A 499 10.64 -2.98 30.44
CA THR A 499 11.36 -2.68 29.19
C THR A 499 12.02 -1.32 29.17
N TYR A 500 11.29 -0.23 29.44
CA TYR A 500 11.75 1.14 29.18
C TYR A 500 11.65 2.07 30.39
N GLU A 501 11.01 1.66 31.49
CA GLU A 501 10.71 2.56 32.61
C GLU A 501 11.94 3.22 33.22
N THR A 502 13.01 2.48 33.50
CA THR A 502 14.26 3.02 34.07
C THR A 502 14.92 4.01 33.12
N SER A 503 15.01 3.66 31.83
CA SER A 503 15.67 4.49 30.81
C SER A 503 14.86 5.76 30.49
N VAL A 504 13.53 5.70 30.47
CA VAL A 504 12.66 6.87 30.29
C VAL A 504 12.69 7.82 31.50
N LYS A 505 12.75 7.30 32.73
CA LYS A 505 12.93 8.10 33.95
C LYS A 505 14.23 8.92 33.93
N SER A 506 15.25 8.44 33.22
CA SER A 506 16.53 9.15 33.08
C SER A 506 16.48 10.38 32.17
N LEU A 507 15.46 10.51 31.32
CA LEU A 507 15.27 11.71 30.50
C LEU A 507 14.87 12.87 31.42
N LYS A 508 15.50 14.04 31.26
CA LYS A 508 15.19 15.26 32.06
C LYS A 508 13.83 15.88 31.71
N GLU A 509 12.87 15.89 32.63
CA GLU A 509 11.53 16.46 32.39
C GLU A 509 11.57 17.99 32.25
N THR A 510 11.32 18.48 31.04
CA THR A 510 11.53 19.90 30.66
C THR A 510 10.27 20.58 30.11
N CYS A 511 9.27 19.83 29.65
CA CYS A 511 8.03 20.35 29.05
C CYS A 511 6.81 20.27 30.00
N LYS A 512 7.02 20.60 31.30
CA LYS A 512 6.10 20.28 32.42
C LYS A 512 4.66 20.86 32.35
N SER A 513 4.38 21.82 31.47
CA SER A 513 3.12 22.58 31.45
C SER A 513 2.30 22.48 30.15
N LYS A 514 2.73 21.67 29.18
CA LYS A 514 2.07 21.55 27.87
C LYS A 514 1.27 20.25 27.80
N GLY A 515 0.02 20.33 27.34
CA GLY A 515 -1.02 19.33 27.55
C GLY A 515 -0.54 17.88 27.37
N LYS A 516 -0.41 17.15 28.49
CA LYS A 516 0.01 15.73 28.53
C LYS A 516 -0.88 14.82 27.67
N GLU A 517 -2.07 15.29 27.36
CA GLU A 517 -3.07 14.62 26.52
C GLU A 517 -2.91 14.88 25.02
N ARG A 518 -1.93 15.69 24.58
CA ARG A 518 -1.77 16.09 23.15
C ARG A 518 -1.52 14.92 22.19
N PHE A 519 -1.13 13.76 22.73
CA PHE A 519 -0.90 12.52 22.00
C PHE A 519 -1.95 11.44 22.28
N ASN A 520 -2.99 11.74 23.06
CA ASN A 520 -4.05 10.77 23.32
C ASN A 520 -4.88 10.55 22.05
N ILE A 521 -5.12 9.28 21.72
CA ILE A 521 -6.01 8.90 20.63
C ILE A 521 -7.42 9.41 20.96
N GLY A 522 -8.07 10.05 19.98
CA GLY A 522 -9.40 10.66 20.17
C GLY A 522 -9.39 12.03 20.86
N LYS A 523 -8.23 12.65 21.11
CA LYS A 523 -8.17 14.05 21.56
C LYS A 523 -8.81 14.97 20.50
N GLU A 524 -9.58 15.94 20.96
CA GLU A 524 -10.28 16.89 20.10
C GLU A 524 -9.30 17.80 19.33
N TRP A 525 -9.54 17.95 18.03
CA TRP A 525 -8.82 18.86 17.15
C TRP A 525 -9.56 20.18 17.06
N LYS A 526 -8.86 21.28 17.37
CA LYS A 526 -9.44 22.64 17.28
C LYS A 526 -9.39 23.13 15.85
N CYS A 527 -10.56 23.40 15.26
CA CYS A 527 -10.65 23.94 13.90
C CYS A 527 -10.83 25.46 13.95
N GLU A 528 -9.78 26.19 13.61
CA GLU A 528 -9.73 27.65 13.65
C GLU A 528 -9.66 28.24 12.23
N TYR A 529 -10.16 29.46 12.08
CA TYR A 529 -10.09 30.20 10.83
C TYR A 529 -8.68 30.76 10.61
N ILE A 530 -8.06 30.36 9.50
CA ILE A 530 -6.74 30.85 9.10
C ILE A 530 -6.91 31.89 7.99
N LYS A 531 -6.47 33.12 8.28
CA LYS A 531 -6.64 34.27 7.39
C LYS A 531 -6.02 34.04 6.02
N ASP A 532 -4.78 33.54 5.99
CA ASP A 532 -3.99 33.35 4.76
C ASP A 532 -4.58 32.26 3.82
N ILE A 533 -5.44 31.39 4.38
CA ILE A 533 -6.21 30.39 3.64
C ILE A 533 -7.61 30.92 3.27
N GLY A 534 -8.19 31.75 4.13
CA GLY A 534 -9.58 32.20 4.04
C GLY A 534 -10.60 31.14 4.50
N LYS A 535 -10.18 30.10 5.24
CA LYS A 535 -11.02 28.97 5.68
C LYS A 535 -10.62 28.43 7.04
N HIS A 536 -11.47 27.56 7.59
CA HIS A 536 -11.20 26.82 8.82
C HIS A 536 -10.38 25.57 8.55
N ILE A 537 -9.31 25.35 9.32
CA ILE A 537 -8.54 24.12 9.32
C ILE A 537 -8.35 23.61 10.75
N CYS A 538 -8.38 22.29 10.92
CA CYS A 538 -8.18 21.66 12.22
C CYS A 538 -6.69 21.53 12.55
N ILE A 539 -6.29 22.13 13.67
CA ILE A 539 -4.92 22.20 14.15
C ILE A 539 -4.61 20.93 14.97
N PRO A 540 -3.49 20.23 14.71
CA PRO A 540 -3.08 19.09 15.50
C PRO A 540 -2.85 19.46 16.96
N PRO A 541 -3.41 18.74 17.95
CA PRO A 541 -3.11 18.94 19.36
C PRO A 541 -1.61 18.86 19.66
N ARG A 542 -0.88 18.03 18.92
CA ARG A 542 0.59 17.93 18.95
C ARG A 542 1.25 19.29 18.68
N ARG A 543 0.86 19.99 17.61
CA ARG A 543 1.38 21.32 17.22
C ARG A 543 0.97 22.40 18.22
N GLU A 544 -0.29 22.39 18.66
CA GLU A 544 -0.82 23.35 19.63
C GLU A 544 0.01 23.37 20.92
N HIS A 545 0.43 22.19 21.37
CA HIS A 545 1.13 21.98 22.64
C HIS A 545 2.62 21.60 22.46
N MET A 546 3.23 21.93 21.32
CA MET A 546 4.63 21.65 21.02
C MET A 546 5.62 22.30 22.01
N CYS A 547 6.69 21.59 22.36
CA CYS A 547 7.69 22.02 23.33
C CYS A 547 8.69 23.04 22.74
N LEU A 548 8.23 24.28 22.58
CA LEU A 548 8.99 25.41 22.04
C LEU A 548 9.56 26.37 23.12
N ASP A 549 9.63 25.96 24.39
CA ASP A 549 9.91 26.92 25.47
C ASP A 549 11.35 27.46 25.46
N ASP A 550 12.33 26.67 25.04
CA ASP A 550 13.72 27.13 24.90
C ASP A 550 13.87 28.22 23.82
N LEU A 551 12.97 28.22 22.83
CA LEU A 551 12.93 29.25 21.79
C LEU A 551 12.36 30.59 22.32
N ASN A 552 11.86 30.63 23.55
CA ASN A 552 11.47 31.90 24.17
C ASN A 552 12.66 32.74 24.63
N ILE A 553 13.86 32.14 24.72
CA ILE A 553 15.11 32.79 25.18
C ILE A 553 15.90 33.39 24.00
N LEU A 554 15.41 33.24 22.76
CA LEU A 554 16.02 33.82 21.57
C LEU A 554 16.16 35.35 21.69
N GLY A 555 17.36 35.89 21.46
CA GLY A 555 17.61 37.34 21.57
C GLY A 555 18.99 37.71 21.05
N GLY A 556 19.19 38.99 20.74
CA GLY A 556 20.44 39.48 20.12
C GLY A 556 21.70 39.31 20.99
N HIS A 557 21.56 39.08 22.29
CA HIS A 557 22.68 38.74 23.19
C HIS A 557 22.97 37.23 23.26
N THR A 558 22.01 36.38 22.86
CA THR A 558 22.10 34.91 22.92
C THR A 558 22.55 34.32 21.58
N ILE A 559 22.20 34.97 20.47
CA ILE A 559 22.51 34.51 19.12
C ILE A 559 23.44 35.52 18.47
N ASN A 560 24.69 35.11 18.30
CA ASN A 560 25.71 35.88 17.60
C ASN A 560 25.93 35.36 16.16
N ASP A 561 25.76 34.07 15.87
CA ASP A 561 26.01 33.49 14.54
C ASP A 561 25.10 32.28 14.20
N SER A 562 25.30 31.71 13.01
CA SER A 562 24.56 30.54 12.52
C SER A 562 24.74 29.30 13.43
N THR A 563 25.92 29.14 14.03
CA THR A 563 26.24 28.02 14.93
C THR A 563 25.44 28.10 16.23
N ALA A 564 25.38 29.28 16.85
CA ALA A 564 24.59 29.51 18.06
C ALA A 564 23.09 29.29 17.80
N LEU A 565 22.59 29.74 16.64
CA LEU A 565 21.20 29.51 16.26
C LEU A 565 20.91 28.00 16.09
N LEU A 566 21.79 27.26 15.41
CA LEU A 566 21.64 25.82 15.22
C LEU A 566 21.58 25.07 16.56
N GLN A 567 22.49 25.37 17.49
CA GLN A 567 22.54 24.74 18.81
C GLN A 567 21.22 24.89 19.57
N MET A 568 20.64 26.10 19.56
CA MET A 568 19.35 26.35 20.21
C MET A 568 18.21 25.52 19.60
N PHE A 569 18.20 25.37 18.29
CA PHE A 569 17.19 24.54 17.60
C PHE A 569 17.41 23.05 17.79
N GLU A 570 18.66 22.58 17.82
CA GLU A 570 18.97 21.19 18.18
C GLU A 570 18.49 20.86 19.60
N GLU A 571 18.70 21.77 20.56
CA GLU A 571 18.19 21.62 21.93
C GLU A 571 16.66 21.57 21.98
N ALA A 572 15.97 22.51 21.33
CA ALA A 572 14.51 22.53 21.27
C ALA A 572 13.95 21.26 20.61
N ALA A 573 14.55 20.82 19.50
CA ALA A 573 14.17 19.62 18.79
C ALA A 573 14.38 18.36 19.63
N LYS A 574 15.51 18.25 20.34
CA LYS A 574 15.78 17.17 21.29
C LYS A 574 14.72 17.12 22.39
N ARG A 575 14.34 18.25 22.97
CA ARG A 575 13.34 18.27 24.06
C ARG A 575 11.95 17.90 23.59
N GLU A 576 11.54 18.34 22.41
CA GLU A 576 10.31 17.86 21.78
C GLU A 576 10.37 16.34 21.55
N GLY A 577 11.51 15.81 21.08
CA GLY A 577 11.72 14.37 20.93
C GLY A 577 11.64 13.60 22.25
N ASP A 578 12.30 14.07 23.30
CA ASP A 578 12.26 13.48 24.64
C ASP A 578 10.83 13.50 25.22
N ASP A 579 10.08 14.58 25.00
CA ASP A 579 8.68 14.70 25.45
C ASP A 579 7.74 13.76 24.70
N ILE A 580 7.90 13.63 23.37
CA ILE A 580 7.17 12.64 22.56
C ILE A 580 7.40 11.24 23.13
N ILE A 581 8.66 10.87 23.39
CA ILE A 581 9.02 9.55 23.95
C ILE A 581 8.34 9.34 25.30
N ARG A 582 8.39 10.31 26.22
CA ARG A 582 7.77 10.17 27.55
C ARG A 582 6.26 9.96 27.50
N ASN A 583 5.56 10.56 26.54
CA ASN A 583 4.11 10.48 26.48
C ASN A 583 3.60 9.29 25.66
N LEU A 584 4.35 8.86 24.64
CA LEU A 584 3.95 7.78 23.73
C LEU A 584 4.51 6.41 24.10
N LEU A 585 5.78 6.31 24.50
CA LEU A 585 6.43 5.03 24.76
C LEU A 585 5.76 4.24 25.90
N PRO A 586 5.32 4.84 27.02
CA PRO A 586 4.62 4.10 28.08
C PRO A 586 3.32 3.42 27.65
N LYS A 587 2.68 3.94 26.59
CA LYS A 587 1.42 3.39 26.05
C LYS A 587 1.66 2.45 24.86
N ASN A 588 2.88 2.38 24.33
CA ASN A 588 3.20 1.75 23.04
C ASN A 588 4.57 1.02 23.06
N ALA A 589 4.87 0.27 24.13
CA ALA A 589 6.16 -0.40 24.32
C ALA A 589 6.48 -1.51 23.30
N CYS A 590 5.52 -1.93 22.46
CA CYS A 590 5.69 -2.83 21.31
C CYS A 590 5.10 -2.27 20.00
N ASN A 591 4.83 -0.96 19.98
CA ASN A 591 4.30 -0.23 18.83
C ASN A 591 5.02 1.11 18.71
N GLU A 592 6.35 1.06 18.82
CA GLU A 592 7.24 2.22 18.95
C GLU A 592 7.25 3.12 17.70
N ASN A 593 6.72 2.64 16.56
CA ASN A 593 6.54 3.41 15.32
C ASN A 593 5.70 4.68 15.50
N VAL A 594 4.79 4.72 16.48
CA VAL A 594 3.99 5.93 16.76
C VAL A 594 4.85 7.12 17.19
N ILE A 595 6.05 6.86 17.74
CA ILE A 595 7.03 7.88 18.11
C ILE A 595 7.55 8.58 16.85
N CYS A 596 7.90 7.81 15.82
CA CYS A 596 8.39 8.35 14.56
C CYS A 596 7.32 9.16 13.83
N ASP A 597 6.05 8.73 13.91
CA ASP A 597 4.92 9.51 13.36
C ASP A 597 4.77 10.88 14.05
N ALA A 598 4.91 10.96 15.37
CA ALA A 598 4.85 12.24 16.07
C ALA A 598 6.08 13.11 15.75
N MET A 599 7.29 12.51 15.72
CA MET A 599 8.53 13.22 15.43
C MET A 599 8.55 13.80 14.01
N LYS A 600 8.11 13.06 12.98
CA LYS A 600 8.12 13.55 11.58
C LYS A 600 7.29 14.83 11.41
N TYR A 601 6.10 14.89 12.04
CA TYR A 601 5.25 16.07 11.98
C TYR A 601 5.79 17.21 12.86
N SER A 602 6.34 16.91 14.04
CA SER A 602 6.97 17.93 14.89
C SER A 602 8.20 18.57 14.25
N PHE A 603 9.01 17.77 13.55
CA PHE A 603 10.14 18.26 12.77
C PHE A 603 9.70 19.18 11.63
N ALA A 604 8.66 18.78 10.89
CA ALA A 604 8.13 19.58 9.80
C ALA A 604 7.57 20.94 10.27
N ASP A 605 6.83 20.95 11.38
CA ASP A 605 6.31 22.18 11.99
C ASP A 605 7.43 23.07 12.53
N LEU A 606 8.50 22.51 13.13
CA LEU A 606 9.70 23.29 13.48
C LEU A 606 10.29 23.97 12.24
N GLY A 607 10.34 23.24 11.12
CA GLY A 607 10.75 23.78 9.82
C GLY A 607 9.89 24.95 9.37
N ASP A 608 8.56 24.91 9.53
CA ASP A 608 7.69 26.03 9.18
C ASP A 608 7.88 27.23 10.11
N ILE A 609 8.05 26.98 11.42
CA ILE A 609 8.34 28.02 12.40
C ILE A 609 9.65 28.73 12.02
N ILE A 610 10.70 27.96 11.71
CA ILE A 610 12.01 28.50 11.33
C ILE A 610 11.94 29.24 10.01
N ARG A 611 11.22 28.72 9.01
CA ARG A 611 11.08 29.39 7.71
C ARG A 611 10.11 30.56 7.71
N GLY A 612 9.33 30.74 8.77
CA GLY A 612 8.40 31.87 8.93
C GLY A 612 7.06 31.67 8.22
N ARG A 613 6.67 30.42 7.96
CA ARG A 613 5.44 30.02 7.23
C ARG A 613 4.46 29.19 8.06
N ASP A 614 4.64 29.17 9.38
CA ASP A 614 3.73 28.49 10.30
C ASP A 614 2.39 29.23 10.39
N LEU A 615 1.29 28.50 10.21
CA LEU A 615 -0.07 29.03 10.21
C LEU A 615 -0.65 29.18 11.62
N PHE A 616 -0.07 28.50 12.61
CA PHE A 616 -0.43 28.66 14.02
C PHE A 616 0.27 29.89 14.64
N ASN A 617 0.08 31.06 14.02
CA ASN A 617 0.83 32.28 14.31
C ASN A 617 0.03 33.37 15.05
N GLN A 618 -1.27 33.16 15.31
CA GLN A 618 -2.13 34.21 15.84
C GLN A 618 -1.91 34.50 17.34
N ASN A 619 -1.42 33.52 18.10
CA ASN A 619 -1.16 33.64 19.53
C ASN A 619 0.01 34.59 19.82
N ARG A 620 -0.11 35.44 20.86
CA ARG A 620 0.94 36.36 21.34
C ARG A 620 2.31 35.68 21.53
N LYS A 621 2.34 34.44 22.04
CA LYS A 621 3.59 33.68 22.20
C LYS A 621 4.26 33.36 20.86
N GLN A 622 3.47 32.98 19.86
CA GLN A 622 3.96 32.61 18.52
C GLN A 622 4.42 33.85 17.75
N LYS A 623 3.67 34.96 17.83
CA LYS A 623 4.11 36.26 17.28
C LYS A 623 5.42 36.74 17.92
N GLY A 624 5.57 36.56 19.24
CA GLY A 624 6.80 36.88 19.95
C GLY A 624 7.98 36.02 19.49
N LEU A 625 7.75 34.72 19.25
CA LEU A 625 8.75 33.82 18.70
C LEU A 625 9.19 34.23 17.29
N GLN A 626 8.26 34.51 16.39
CA GLN A 626 8.60 34.96 15.03
C GLN A 626 9.43 36.24 15.02
N ARG A 627 9.08 37.25 15.82
CA ARG A 627 9.89 38.48 15.95
C ARG A 627 11.31 38.21 16.43
N ARG A 628 11.49 37.27 17.37
CA ARG A 628 12.84 36.90 17.83
C ARG A 628 13.64 36.23 16.71
N LEU A 629 13.00 35.36 15.92
CA LEU A 629 13.62 34.73 14.76
C LEU A 629 13.98 35.75 13.69
N GLU A 630 13.09 36.67 13.34
CA GLU A 630 13.37 37.78 12.42
C GLU A 630 14.64 38.53 12.85
N ASN A 631 14.73 38.93 14.13
CA ASN A 631 15.91 39.58 14.68
C ASN A 631 17.18 38.72 14.61
N SER A 632 17.07 37.41 14.86
CA SER A 632 18.20 36.49 14.74
C SER A 632 18.72 36.38 13.31
N PHE A 633 17.81 36.33 12.33
CA PHE A 633 18.19 36.28 10.91
C PHE A 633 18.71 37.62 10.37
N VAL A 634 18.31 38.76 10.94
CA VAL A 634 18.99 40.06 10.70
C VAL A 634 20.46 39.97 11.11
N ILE A 635 20.76 39.40 12.28
CA ILE A 635 22.14 39.25 12.77
C ILE A 635 22.94 38.31 11.85
N ILE A 636 22.35 37.18 11.44
CA ILE A 636 23.00 36.23 10.52
C ILE A 636 23.28 36.90 9.17
N TYR A 637 22.30 37.59 8.59
CA TYR A 637 22.46 38.32 7.33
C TYR A 637 23.62 39.31 7.37
N ASN A 638 23.74 40.10 8.45
CA ASN A 638 24.81 41.07 8.62
C ASN A 638 26.20 40.46 8.72
N LYS A 639 26.30 39.15 9.00
CA LYS A 639 27.56 38.39 9.08
C LYS A 639 27.92 37.63 7.80
N LEU A 640 27.02 37.56 6.82
CA LEU A 640 27.31 36.96 5.51
C LEU A 640 28.32 37.82 4.73
N ASP A 641 29.09 37.20 3.84
CA ASP A 641 29.96 37.92 2.92
C ASP A 641 29.16 38.84 1.99
N LYS A 642 29.77 39.94 1.51
CA LYS A 642 29.10 40.97 0.70
C LYS A 642 28.38 40.42 -0.54
N ASN A 643 28.94 39.41 -1.20
CA ASN A 643 28.32 38.78 -2.36
C ASN A 643 27.04 38.02 -1.97
N ASN A 644 27.02 37.38 -0.80
CA ASN A 644 25.91 36.60 -0.29
C ASN A 644 24.83 37.52 0.33
N GLN A 645 25.21 38.64 0.94
CA GLN A 645 24.26 39.67 1.35
C GLN A 645 23.44 40.18 0.17
N ASN A 646 24.06 40.38 -1.01
CA ASN A 646 23.33 40.82 -2.20
C ASN A 646 22.22 39.85 -2.63
N GLN A 647 22.39 38.53 -2.42
CA GLN A 647 21.38 37.52 -2.74
C GLN A 647 20.11 37.66 -1.89
N TYR A 648 20.24 38.12 -0.65
CA TYR A 648 19.14 38.25 0.31
C TYR A 648 18.75 39.70 0.62
N LYS A 649 19.34 40.67 -0.08
CA LYS A 649 19.13 42.11 0.14
C LYS A 649 17.65 42.51 0.08
N TYR A 650 16.87 41.88 -0.80
CA TYR A 650 15.45 42.15 -0.99
C TYR A 650 14.52 41.32 -0.09
N ASP A 651 15.09 40.47 0.78
CA ASP A 651 14.37 39.59 1.69
C ASP A 651 14.09 40.28 3.06
N PHE A 652 14.67 41.47 3.28
CA PHE A 652 14.42 42.29 4.46
C PHE A 652 12.94 42.74 4.54
N PRO A 653 12.31 42.78 5.74
CA PRO A 653 12.89 42.51 7.06
C PRO A 653 12.75 41.05 7.54
N PHE A 654 12.03 40.20 6.81
CA PHE A 654 11.61 38.89 7.31
C PHE A 654 12.58 37.75 6.99
N TYR A 655 13.41 37.94 5.98
CA TYR A 655 14.44 37.03 5.53
C TYR A 655 13.92 35.62 5.20
N TYR A 656 12.74 35.50 4.56
CA TYR A 656 12.10 34.21 4.31
C TYR A 656 12.92 33.26 3.43
N LYS A 657 13.61 33.81 2.42
CA LYS A 657 14.50 33.02 1.55
C LYS A 657 15.76 32.59 2.31
N LEU A 658 16.41 33.50 3.03
CA LEU A 658 17.58 33.17 3.86
C LEU A 658 17.23 32.14 4.94
N ARG A 659 16.06 32.26 5.57
CA ARG A 659 15.54 31.30 6.57
C ARG A 659 15.29 29.92 5.97
N SER A 660 14.81 29.88 4.72
CA SER A 660 14.58 28.63 3.98
C SER A 660 15.89 27.94 3.62
N ASP A 661 16.85 28.68 3.03
CA ASP A 661 18.17 28.16 2.68
C ASP A 661 18.94 27.70 3.95
N TRP A 662 18.83 28.47 5.05
CA TRP A 662 19.43 28.09 6.34
C TRP A 662 18.84 26.80 6.89
N TRP A 663 17.52 26.62 6.84
CA TRP A 663 16.92 25.35 7.26
C TRP A 663 17.40 24.22 6.35
N ASP A 664 17.38 24.40 5.03
CA ASP A 664 17.73 23.34 4.09
C ASP A 664 19.19 22.87 4.28
N ALA A 665 20.09 23.79 4.61
CA ALA A 665 21.48 23.50 4.96
C ALA A 665 21.64 22.73 6.30
N ASN A 666 20.75 22.95 7.28
CA ASN A 666 20.92 22.48 8.66
C ASN A 666 19.89 21.44 9.14
N ARG A 667 18.85 21.14 8.35
CA ARG A 667 17.72 20.27 8.73
C ARG A 667 18.12 18.88 9.20
N ARG A 668 19.23 18.33 8.67
CA ARG A 668 19.77 17.03 9.08
C ARG A 668 20.28 17.03 10.52
N HIS A 669 20.93 18.11 10.95
CA HIS A 669 21.41 18.25 12.34
C HIS A 669 20.23 18.32 13.31
N ILE A 670 19.20 19.10 12.98
CA ILE A 670 17.99 19.25 13.80
C ILE A 670 17.23 17.92 13.92
N TRP A 671 17.12 17.14 12.83
CA TRP A 671 16.49 15.82 12.85
C TRP A 671 17.27 14.82 13.72
N ASN A 672 18.60 14.81 13.58
CA ASN A 672 19.46 13.97 14.40
C ASN A 672 19.28 14.31 15.89
N ALA A 673 19.21 15.59 16.25
CA ALA A 673 18.96 16.00 17.63
C ALA A 673 17.58 15.55 18.16
N MET A 674 16.52 15.68 17.36
CA MET A 674 15.17 15.23 17.72
C MET A 674 15.08 13.72 17.95
N THR A 675 15.75 12.94 17.10
CA THR A 675 15.67 11.47 17.10
C THR A 675 16.74 10.79 17.95
N CYS A 676 17.67 11.53 18.54
CA CYS A 676 18.86 10.94 19.18
C CYS A 676 18.58 10.05 20.40
N ASN A 677 17.40 10.20 21.02
CA ASN A 677 16.90 9.38 22.12
C ASN A 677 15.77 8.42 21.71
N ALA A 678 15.37 8.37 20.44
CA ALA A 678 14.38 7.39 19.99
C ALA A 678 14.89 5.95 20.23
N PRO A 679 14.01 5.01 20.62
CA PRO A 679 14.41 3.62 20.84
C PRO A 679 14.79 2.93 19.51
N ASP A 680 15.63 1.90 19.57
CA ASP A 680 16.10 1.18 18.37
C ASP A 680 14.95 0.54 17.57
N ASP A 681 13.90 0.11 18.26
CA ASP A 681 12.72 -0.49 17.64
C ASP A 681 11.76 0.54 17.00
N ALA A 682 11.90 1.84 17.30
CA ALA A 682 11.11 2.88 16.65
C ALA A 682 11.54 3.02 15.18
N LYS A 683 10.67 2.56 14.28
CA LYS A 683 10.84 2.59 12.82
C LYS A 683 9.56 3.13 12.19
N PHE A 684 9.63 3.72 10.99
CA PHE A 684 8.42 4.14 10.30
C PHE A 684 7.61 2.93 9.81
N LEU A 685 6.29 2.98 9.94
CA LEU A 685 5.36 2.04 9.33
C LEU A 685 4.76 2.68 8.08
N LYS A 686 4.90 2.03 6.92
CA LYS A 686 4.41 2.51 5.63
C LYS A 686 3.36 1.58 5.04
N LYS A 687 2.39 2.14 4.31
CA LYS A 687 1.42 1.33 3.56
C LYS A 687 2.14 0.57 2.43
N ASN A 688 1.79 -0.69 2.20
CA ASN A 688 2.35 -1.47 1.09
C ASN A 688 1.65 -1.08 -0.23
N PRO A 689 2.35 -0.50 -1.21
CA PRO A 689 1.74 -0.09 -2.49
C PRO A 689 1.33 -1.28 -3.38
N ASN A 690 1.79 -2.49 -3.09
CA ASN A 690 1.49 -3.71 -3.87
C ASN A 690 0.40 -4.60 -3.23
N ASP A 691 -0.20 -4.16 -2.12
CA ASP A 691 -1.23 -4.95 -1.45
C ASP A 691 -2.61 -4.66 -2.08
N THR A 692 -3.00 -5.47 -3.06
CA THR A 692 -4.34 -5.49 -3.67
C THR A 692 -5.28 -6.48 -2.98
N SER A 693 -4.92 -6.99 -1.79
CA SER A 693 -5.73 -8.00 -1.12
C SER A 693 -6.90 -7.36 -0.36
N GLY A 694 -8.11 -7.75 -0.72
CA GLY A 694 -9.34 -7.54 0.09
C GLY A 694 -9.34 -8.31 1.41
N SER A 695 -8.17 -8.73 1.92
CA SER A 695 -8.02 -9.42 3.20
C SER A 695 -8.08 -8.42 4.36
N SER A 696 -8.56 -8.87 5.51
CA SER A 696 -8.62 -8.15 6.80
C SER A 696 -7.24 -8.03 7.49
N SER A 697 -6.17 -8.45 6.83
CA SER A 697 -4.80 -8.55 7.40
C SER A 697 -3.70 -7.94 6.52
N ALA A 698 -3.96 -6.81 5.88
CA ALA A 698 -2.91 -6.04 5.22
C ALA A 698 -1.82 -5.68 6.25
N LYS A 699 -0.57 -6.11 6.03
CA LYS A 699 0.57 -5.81 6.91
C LYS A 699 1.37 -4.66 6.31
N GLY A 700 1.47 -3.55 7.06
CA GLY A 700 2.33 -2.43 6.67
C GLY A 700 3.81 -2.81 6.63
N ILE A 701 4.59 -2.05 5.86
CA ILE A 701 6.03 -2.25 5.69
C ILE A 701 6.77 -1.38 6.71
N MET A 702 7.46 -2.03 7.65
CA MET A 702 8.37 -1.33 8.57
C MET A 702 9.66 -0.95 7.86
N THR A 703 10.11 0.29 8.04
CA THR A 703 11.39 0.75 7.51
C THR A 703 12.55 0.09 8.24
N ARG A 704 13.69 -0.07 7.56
CA ARG A 704 14.86 -0.77 8.11
C ARG A 704 15.70 0.10 9.06
N HIS A 705 15.50 1.41 9.05
CA HIS A 705 16.31 2.33 9.83
C HIS A 705 15.79 2.45 11.26
N PRO A 706 16.58 2.03 12.27
CA PRO A 706 16.20 2.17 13.67
C PRO A 706 16.16 3.65 14.09
N LYS A 707 15.60 3.93 15.27
CA LYS A 707 15.55 5.29 15.87
C LYS A 707 14.98 6.34 14.92
N CYS A 708 13.90 6.01 14.22
CA CYS A 708 13.27 6.88 13.23
C CYS A 708 14.22 7.37 12.13
N GLY A 709 15.30 6.65 11.83
CA GLY A 709 16.30 7.08 10.84
C GLY A 709 17.35 8.06 11.38
N TYR A 710 17.73 7.94 12.65
CA TYR A 710 18.88 8.66 13.22
C TYR A 710 20.14 8.47 12.35
N ASP A 711 20.91 9.56 12.14
CA ASP A 711 22.07 9.67 11.24
C ASP A 711 21.77 9.50 9.73
N LYS A 712 20.50 9.32 9.34
CA LYS A 712 20.05 9.29 7.94
C LYS A 712 19.38 10.61 7.56
N ASP A 713 19.00 10.72 6.28
CA ASP A 713 18.27 11.89 5.80
C ASP A 713 16.91 11.99 6.50
N PRO A 714 16.47 13.20 6.91
CA PRO A 714 15.18 13.39 7.55
C PRO A 714 14.02 13.06 6.60
N PRO A 715 12.84 12.71 7.13
CA PRO A 715 11.62 12.61 6.32
C PRO A 715 11.37 13.90 5.52
N ASP A 716 10.89 13.76 4.29
CA ASP A 716 10.60 14.88 3.38
C ASP A 716 9.35 15.69 3.76
N TYR A 717 8.74 15.40 4.92
CA TYR A 717 7.48 16.02 5.35
C TYR A 717 7.61 17.54 5.46
N ASP A 718 8.76 18.08 5.85
CA ASP A 718 9.00 19.53 5.95
C ASP A 718 8.82 20.29 4.62
N TYR A 719 8.75 19.59 3.47
CA TYR A 719 8.45 20.18 2.15
C TYR A 719 7.00 20.00 1.67
N ILE A 720 6.16 19.27 2.41
CA ILE A 720 4.70 19.23 2.18
C ILE A 720 4.09 20.48 2.83
N PRO A 721 3.36 21.39 2.16
CA PRO A 721 2.82 22.57 2.81
C PRO A 721 1.95 22.24 4.04
N GLN A 722 2.04 23.09 5.08
CA GLN A 722 1.49 22.80 6.41
C GLN A 722 0.00 22.38 6.41
N PRO A 723 -0.91 23.01 5.63
CA PRO A 723 -2.31 22.58 5.56
C PRO A 723 -2.48 21.11 5.15
N PHE A 724 -1.72 20.68 4.14
CA PHE A 724 -1.74 19.34 3.59
C PHE A 724 -1.17 18.31 4.59
N ARG A 725 -0.14 18.71 5.37
CA ARG A 725 0.38 17.89 6.47
C ARG A 725 -0.62 17.71 7.59
N TRP A 726 -1.29 18.78 8.03
CA TRP A 726 -2.27 18.69 9.11
C TRP A 726 -3.46 17.82 8.71
N MET A 727 -3.94 17.92 7.47
CA MET A 727 -4.95 17.01 6.92
C MET A 727 -4.49 15.54 6.95
N GLN A 728 -3.23 15.29 6.57
CA GLN A 728 -2.66 13.94 6.59
C GLN A 728 -2.54 13.40 8.03
N GLU A 729 -1.99 14.18 8.97
CA GLU A 729 -1.90 13.81 10.39
C GLU A 729 -3.28 13.57 11.01
N TRP A 730 -4.27 14.39 10.65
CA TRP A 730 -5.66 14.23 11.05
C TRP A 730 -6.23 12.89 10.59
N SER A 731 -6.03 12.53 9.32
CA SER A 731 -6.51 11.24 8.78
C SER A 731 -5.82 10.03 9.42
N GLU A 732 -4.51 10.10 9.67
CA GLU A 732 -3.76 9.04 10.36
C GLU A 732 -4.21 8.90 11.82
N SER A 733 -4.58 10.02 12.48
CA SER A 733 -5.12 10.03 13.83
C SER A 733 -6.53 9.42 13.88
N PHE A 734 -7.38 9.72 12.90
CA PHE A 734 -8.70 9.11 12.79
C PHE A 734 -8.61 7.60 12.58
N CYS A 735 -7.72 7.16 11.69
CA CYS A 735 -7.45 5.74 11.44
C CYS A 735 -7.05 4.98 12.73
N LYS A 736 -6.17 5.58 13.55
CA LYS A 736 -5.77 5.01 14.86
C LYS A 736 -6.96 4.91 15.81
N LEU A 737 -7.81 5.93 15.85
CA LEU A 737 -9.03 5.94 16.68
C LEU A 737 -10.03 4.86 16.22
N LEU A 738 -10.29 4.73 14.92
CA LEU A 738 -11.18 3.71 14.38
C LEU A 738 -10.70 2.29 14.72
N ASN A 739 -9.40 2.02 14.61
CA ASN A 739 -8.81 0.74 15.01
C ASN A 739 -9.03 0.43 16.50
N GLU A 740 -8.93 1.43 17.39
CA GLU A 740 -9.22 1.27 18.82
C GLU A 740 -10.71 0.99 19.07
N GLN A 741 -11.60 1.64 18.31
CA GLN A 741 -13.04 1.38 18.40
C GLN A 741 -13.40 -0.03 17.94
N ILE A 742 -12.78 -0.53 16.86
CA ILE A 742 -12.98 -1.92 16.38
C ILE A 742 -12.58 -2.94 17.46
N LYS A 743 -11.44 -2.75 18.14
CA LYS A 743 -11.05 -3.63 19.26
C LYS A 743 -12.07 -3.62 20.40
N LYS A 744 -12.67 -2.45 20.69
CA LYS A 744 -13.77 -2.36 21.66
C LYS A 744 -15.03 -3.07 21.17
N PHE A 745 -15.33 -3.03 19.87
CA PHE A 745 -16.41 -3.83 19.29
C PHE A 745 -16.17 -5.32 19.44
N GLU A 746 -14.94 -5.80 19.23
CA GLU A 746 -14.56 -7.20 19.45
C GLU A 746 -14.88 -7.65 20.88
N THR A 747 -14.56 -6.83 21.89
CA THR A 747 -14.81 -7.19 23.30
C THR A 747 -16.23 -6.94 23.78
N GLU A 748 -16.87 -5.83 23.36
CA GLU A 748 -18.17 -5.40 23.91
C GLU A 748 -19.36 -5.98 23.13
N CYS A 749 -19.15 -6.49 21.91
CA CYS A 749 -20.19 -7.06 21.05
C CYS A 749 -20.00 -8.56 20.75
N GLU A 750 -19.01 -9.23 21.34
CA GLU A 750 -18.70 -10.65 21.11
C GLU A 750 -19.93 -11.56 21.31
N ASP A 751 -20.60 -11.40 22.45
CA ASP A 751 -21.75 -12.22 22.85
C ASP A 751 -23.04 -11.98 22.05
N CYS A 752 -23.05 -10.95 21.20
CA CYS A 752 -24.16 -10.65 20.30
C CYS A 752 -23.95 -11.24 18.90
N LYS A 753 -22.86 -11.99 18.68
CA LYS A 753 -22.47 -12.59 17.40
C LYS A 753 -22.46 -14.13 17.51
N LYS A 754 -23.52 -14.81 17.06
CA LYS A 754 -23.49 -16.27 16.80
C LYS A 754 -23.46 -16.60 15.31
N ASN A 755 -22.93 -17.78 14.99
CA ASN A 755 -22.86 -18.38 13.65
C ASN A 755 -24.18 -18.14 12.89
N ASN A 756 -24.06 -17.65 11.65
CA ASN A 756 -25.16 -17.25 10.76
C ASN A 756 -25.91 -15.94 11.10
N ASN A 757 -25.26 -14.95 11.72
CA ASN A 757 -25.82 -13.59 11.88
C ASN A 757 -27.09 -13.51 12.76
N GLN A 758 -27.30 -14.42 13.71
CA GLN A 758 -28.45 -14.41 14.62
C GLN A 758 -28.11 -13.83 16.01
N CYS A 759 -29.02 -13.00 16.52
CA CYS A 759 -28.97 -12.39 17.86
C CYS A 759 -29.20 -13.40 19.00
N THR A 760 -28.37 -13.35 20.04
CA THR A 760 -28.47 -14.22 21.23
C THR A 760 -28.98 -13.49 22.49
N GLN A 761 -29.70 -14.24 23.33
CA GLN A 761 -30.49 -13.81 24.51
C GLN A 761 -29.72 -13.20 25.72
N ASN A 762 -28.53 -12.61 25.57
CA ASN A 762 -27.82 -12.03 26.72
C ASN A 762 -28.04 -10.51 26.85
N GLY A 763 -29.10 -10.15 27.59
CA GLY A 763 -29.62 -8.78 27.71
C GLY A 763 -28.65 -7.71 28.25
N GLU A 764 -27.61 -8.05 29.01
CA GLU A 764 -26.65 -7.05 29.53
C GLU A 764 -25.50 -6.75 28.56
N ASN A 765 -24.90 -7.75 27.92
CA ASN A 765 -23.76 -7.53 27.01
C ASN A 765 -24.20 -6.91 25.68
N CYS A 766 -25.40 -7.22 25.16
CA CYS A 766 -25.93 -6.52 23.98
C CYS A 766 -26.38 -5.08 24.27
N THR A 767 -26.67 -4.74 25.52
CA THR A 767 -26.91 -3.34 25.92
C THR A 767 -25.61 -2.51 25.88
N LYS A 768 -24.47 -3.09 26.31
CA LYS A 768 -23.15 -2.45 26.19
C LYS A 768 -22.78 -2.24 24.72
N CYS A 769 -22.91 -3.28 23.89
CA CYS A 769 -22.71 -3.20 22.45
C CYS A 769 -23.53 -2.05 21.82
N LYS A 770 -24.83 -1.97 22.10
CA LYS A 770 -25.72 -0.91 21.58
C LYS A 770 -25.30 0.49 22.00
N ASN A 771 -24.85 0.66 23.24
CA ASN A 771 -24.35 1.95 23.72
C ASN A 771 -23.01 2.32 23.05
N HIS A 772 -22.14 1.34 22.82
CA HIS A 772 -20.90 1.52 22.06
C HIS A 772 -21.18 1.91 20.61
N CYS A 773 -22.13 1.25 19.94
CA CYS A 773 -22.58 1.61 18.58
C CYS A 773 -23.02 3.08 18.48
N LYS A 774 -23.80 3.59 19.45
CA LYS A 774 -24.22 5.00 19.49
C LYS A 774 -23.04 5.95 19.67
N LYS A 775 -22.10 5.61 20.57
CA LYS A 775 -20.89 6.42 20.78
C LYS A 775 -20.03 6.47 19.53
N TYR A 776 -19.88 5.33 18.85
CA TYR A 776 -19.15 5.23 17.60
C TYR A 776 -19.79 6.07 16.49
N GLN A 777 -21.12 6.00 16.31
CA GLN A 777 -21.85 6.83 15.35
C GLN A 777 -21.62 8.33 15.58
N HIS A 778 -21.76 8.79 16.82
CA HIS A 778 -21.50 10.19 17.17
C HIS A 778 -20.05 10.60 16.90
N LEU A 779 -19.09 9.71 17.21
CA LEU A 779 -17.68 9.94 16.92
C LEU A 779 -17.44 10.06 15.41
N VAL A 780 -17.98 9.17 14.59
CA VAL A 780 -17.84 9.24 13.12
C VAL A 780 -18.45 10.53 12.57
N GLU A 781 -19.62 10.94 13.07
CA GLU A 781 -20.28 12.20 12.69
C GLU A 781 -19.41 13.43 13.02
N GLN A 782 -18.83 13.49 14.22
CA GLN A 782 -17.93 14.57 14.62
C GLN A 782 -16.71 14.69 13.69
N TRP A 783 -16.07 13.57 13.34
CA TRP A 783 -14.92 13.56 12.44
C TRP A 783 -15.33 13.86 10.99
N LYS A 784 -16.54 13.47 10.55
CA LYS A 784 -17.09 13.85 9.25
C LYS A 784 -17.27 15.38 9.13
N ASN A 785 -17.75 16.03 10.18
CA ASN A 785 -17.85 17.49 10.23
C ASN A 785 -16.48 18.19 10.12
N GLN A 786 -15.42 17.59 10.67
CA GLN A 786 -14.04 18.10 10.52
C GLN A 786 -13.51 17.86 9.10
N MET A 787 -13.83 16.71 8.48
CA MET A 787 -13.49 16.40 7.10
C MET A 787 -14.08 17.42 6.12
N ASP A 788 -15.32 17.88 6.35
CA ASP A 788 -15.95 18.88 5.49
C ASP A 788 -15.19 20.22 5.52
N LYS A 789 -14.71 20.65 6.70
CA LYS A 789 -13.85 21.84 6.83
C LYS A 789 -12.53 21.66 6.09
N HIS A 790 -11.91 20.49 6.20
CA HIS A 790 -10.70 20.17 5.44
C HIS A 790 -10.96 20.14 3.93
N SER A 791 -12.13 19.65 3.49
CA SER A 791 -12.54 19.64 2.07
C SER A 791 -12.62 21.04 1.49
N GLU A 792 -13.23 21.98 2.21
CA GLU A 792 -13.29 23.38 1.78
C GLU A 792 -11.90 24.01 1.70
N THR A 793 -11.08 23.81 2.75
CA THR A 793 -9.71 24.34 2.78
C THR A 793 -8.85 23.78 1.64
N TYR A 794 -8.94 22.47 1.40
CA TYR A 794 -8.23 21.80 0.32
C TYR A 794 -8.60 22.39 -1.04
N LYS A 795 -9.91 22.51 -1.32
CA LYS A 795 -10.41 23.08 -2.59
C LYS A 795 -9.93 24.51 -2.80
N ASN A 796 -9.90 25.33 -1.74
CA ASN A 796 -9.42 26.70 -1.84
C ASN A 796 -7.92 26.79 -2.17
N ILE A 797 -7.09 25.96 -1.52
CA ILE A 797 -5.64 25.99 -1.77
C ILE A 797 -5.30 25.36 -3.12
N HIS A 798 -5.86 24.17 -3.41
CA HIS A 798 -5.62 23.44 -4.65
C HIS A 798 -6.17 24.17 -5.88
N GLY A 799 -7.35 24.79 -5.77
CA GLY A 799 -7.96 25.63 -6.79
C GLY A 799 -7.26 26.98 -7.00
N LYS A 800 -6.16 27.24 -6.28
CA LYS A 800 -5.38 28.49 -6.29
C LYS A 800 -6.20 29.75 -5.98
N ILE A 801 -7.14 29.63 -5.04
CA ILE A 801 -8.04 30.72 -4.62
C ILE A 801 -7.49 31.44 -3.37
N SER A 802 -6.77 30.73 -2.50
CA SER A 802 -6.22 31.29 -1.26
C SER A 802 -4.92 32.07 -1.48
N GLU A 803 -4.64 33.08 -0.65
CA GLU A 803 -3.38 33.86 -0.73
C GLU A 803 -2.16 32.94 -0.63
N ILE A 804 -2.16 31.98 0.30
CA ILE A 804 -1.10 30.98 0.46
C ILE A 804 -0.82 30.15 -0.81
N SER A 805 -1.78 30.01 -1.72
CA SER A 805 -1.59 29.25 -2.95
C SER A 805 -0.71 29.98 -3.97
N SER A 806 -0.52 31.29 -3.80
CA SER A 806 0.40 32.10 -4.60
C SER A 806 1.85 32.01 -4.12
N GLU A 807 2.09 31.48 -2.90
CA GLU A 807 3.43 31.32 -2.36
C GLU A 807 4.24 30.31 -3.19
N GLU A 808 5.51 30.64 -3.45
CA GLU A 808 6.38 29.87 -4.34
C GLU A 808 6.50 28.40 -3.89
N TYR A 809 6.71 28.13 -2.60
CA TYR A 809 6.85 26.75 -2.12
C TYR A 809 5.56 25.94 -2.21
N VAL A 810 4.39 26.59 -2.08
CA VAL A 810 3.08 25.92 -2.21
C VAL A 810 2.81 25.63 -3.67
N ASN A 811 3.05 26.60 -4.56
CA ASN A 811 2.93 26.40 -6.00
C ASN A 811 3.85 25.29 -6.50
N ASN A 812 5.12 25.33 -6.12
CA ASN A 812 6.11 24.31 -6.49
C ASN A 812 5.64 22.93 -6.02
N PHE A 813 5.17 22.81 -4.77
CA PHE A 813 4.62 21.55 -4.27
C PHE A 813 3.36 21.11 -5.03
N LEU A 814 2.41 22.00 -5.29
CA LEU A 814 1.19 21.67 -6.05
C LEU A 814 1.50 21.19 -7.47
N ASP A 815 2.51 21.76 -8.12
CA ASP A 815 2.94 21.34 -9.44
C ASP A 815 3.61 19.96 -9.41
N LYS A 816 4.43 19.67 -8.39
CA LYS A 816 4.94 18.31 -8.18
C LYS A 816 3.82 17.33 -7.82
N LEU A 817 2.86 17.74 -6.99
CA LEU A 817 1.70 16.93 -6.59
C LEU A 817 0.86 16.54 -7.82
N LYS A 818 0.65 17.47 -8.75
CA LYS A 818 0.00 17.19 -10.05
C LYS A 818 0.70 16.08 -10.81
N SER A 819 2.03 16.18 -10.94
CA SER A 819 2.84 15.21 -11.69
C SER A 819 2.93 13.84 -11.02
N GLU A 820 3.08 13.79 -9.70
CA GLU A 820 3.34 12.53 -8.97
C GLU A 820 2.05 11.80 -8.57
N CYS A 821 0.98 12.55 -8.25
CA CYS A 821 -0.26 12.01 -7.68
C CYS A 821 -1.46 12.05 -8.62
N GLN A 822 -1.26 12.30 -9.93
CA GLN A 822 -2.35 12.46 -10.90
C GLN A 822 -3.36 13.54 -10.47
N ASP A 823 -2.85 14.64 -9.92
CA ASP A 823 -3.62 15.81 -9.52
C ASP A 823 -4.92 15.52 -8.72
N PRO A 824 -4.83 15.06 -7.46
CA PRO A 824 -6.01 14.79 -6.64
C PRO A 824 -6.88 16.05 -6.54
N LYS A 825 -8.15 15.95 -6.95
CA LYS A 825 -9.05 17.11 -7.02
C LYS A 825 -9.81 17.36 -5.73
N THR A 826 -9.90 16.34 -4.89
CA THR A 826 -10.62 16.39 -3.63
C THR A 826 -9.75 15.98 -2.46
N VAL A 827 -10.12 16.43 -1.26
CA VAL A 827 -9.38 16.08 -0.04
C VAL A 827 -9.41 14.57 0.22
N ASP A 828 -10.48 13.86 -0.11
CA ASP A 828 -10.58 12.41 0.07
C ASP A 828 -9.61 11.65 -0.84
N GLU A 829 -9.46 12.07 -2.10
CA GLU A 829 -8.43 11.53 -2.99
C GLU A 829 -7.02 11.83 -2.48
N TYR A 830 -6.80 13.06 -2.01
CA TYR A 830 -5.50 13.46 -1.46
C TYR A 830 -5.15 12.64 -0.21
N LEU A 831 -6.11 12.45 0.70
CA LEU A 831 -5.88 11.68 1.91
C LEU A 831 -5.57 10.23 1.57
N ASP A 832 -6.35 9.58 0.71
CA ASP A 832 -6.11 8.19 0.31
C ASP A 832 -4.74 7.97 -0.34
N LYS A 833 -4.25 8.97 -1.08
CA LYS A 833 -2.93 8.97 -1.73
C LYS A 833 -1.78 9.41 -0.81
N SER A 834 -2.05 10.01 0.36
CA SER A 834 -1.01 10.57 1.24
C SER A 834 -0.83 9.81 2.55
N ASN A 835 -1.89 9.30 3.16
CA ASN A 835 -1.85 8.71 4.49
C ASN A 835 -1.28 7.27 4.47
N ASN A 836 -0.75 6.82 5.62
CA ASN A 836 -0.26 5.45 5.80
C ASN A 836 -1.28 4.53 6.50
N CYS A 837 -2.57 4.87 6.48
CA CYS A 837 -3.63 4.02 7.04
C CYS A 837 -3.77 2.73 6.22
N ILE A 838 -3.67 1.60 6.92
CA ILE A 838 -3.68 0.27 6.29
C ILE A 838 -5.10 -0.31 6.23
N ASN A 839 -5.93 -0.03 7.23
CA ASN A 839 -7.23 -0.69 7.43
C ASN A 839 -8.42 0.06 6.83
N PHE A 840 -8.27 1.34 6.49
CA PHE A 840 -9.38 2.18 6.02
C PHE A 840 -9.01 2.99 4.78
N THR A 841 -10.03 3.28 3.96
CA THR A 841 -9.96 4.24 2.86
C THR A 841 -10.84 5.46 3.14
N PHE A 842 -10.44 6.60 2.58
CA PHE A 842 -11.16 7.87 2.70
C PHE A 842 -11.94 8.25 1.43
N ARG A 843 -11.76 7.52 0.32
CA ARG A 843 -12.38 7.84 -0.98
C ARG A 843 -13.89 7.77 -0.91
N LYS A 844 -14.57 8.80 -1.43
CA LYS A 844 -16.04 8.85 -1.45
C LYS A 844 -16.67 7.84 -2.42
N ASP A 845 -15.97 7.44 -3.49
CA ASP A 845 -16.47 6.46 -4.44
C ASP A 845 -16.58 5.05 -3.82
N ASP A 846 -15.84 4.81 -2.74
CA ASP A 846 -15.80 3.56 -2.00
C ASP A 846 -16.80 3.54 -0.81
N GLN A 847 -17.83 4.39 -0.81
CA GLN A 847 -18.84 4.43 0.27
C GLN A 847 -19.47 3.05 0.58
N ASN A 848 -19.58 2.20 -0.44
CA ASN A 848 -20.09 0.84 -0.30
C ASN A 848 -19.02 -0.16 0.20
N ASP A 849 -17.73 0.16 0.08
CA ASP A 849 -16.60 -0.66 0.52
C ASP A 849 -16.65 -0.87 2.04
N THR A 850 -16.36 -2.08 2.49
CA THR A 850 -16.29 -2.46 3.90
C THR A 850 -15.27 -1.64 4.69
N LYS A 851 -14.24 -1.11 4.01
CA LYS A 851 -13.12 -0.37 4.59
C LYS A 851 -13.30 1.16 4.59
N TYR A 852 -14.45 1.69 4.19
CA TYR A 852 -14.67 3.14 4.20
C TYR A 852 -14.65 3.73 5.61
N ALA A 853 -13.81 4.74 5.84
CA ALA A 853 -13.50 5.28 7.16
C ALA A 853 -14.70 5.94 7.87
N PHE A 854 -15.68 6.46 7.13
CA PHE A 854 -16.84 7.17 7.68
C PHE A 854 -18.13 6.34 7.65
N LYS A 855 -18.02 5.00 7.70
CA LYS A 855 -19.21 4.16 7.90
C LYS A 855 -19.79 4.38 9.30
N GLU A 856 -21.12 4.53 9.37
CA GLU A 856 -21.84 4.74 10.63
C GLU A 856 -21.70 3.55 11.58
N THR A 857 -21.55 2.34 11.05
CA THR A 857 -21.27 1.12 11.82
C THR A 857 -20.28 0.25 11.06
N PRO A 858 -19.34 -0.42 11.75
CA PRO A 858 -18.43 -1.33 11.07
C PRO A 858 -19.21 -2.54 10.54
N ASN A 859 -18.87 -2.99 9.32
CA ASN A 859 -19.65 -4.00 8.59
C ASN A 859 -19.90 -5.30 9.39
N ASP A 860 -18.89 -5.79 10.11
CA ASP A 860 -18.98 -7.03 10.90
C ASP A 860 -19.89 -6.92 12.13
N TYR A 861 -20.31 -5.69 12.48
CA TYR A 861 -21.11 -5.37 13.64
C TYR A 861 -22.43 -4.68 13.30
N VAL A 862 -22.78 -4.51 12.02
CA VAL A 862 -24.07 -3.93 11.59
C VAL A 862 -25.23 -4.67 12.27
N ASN A 863 -25.23 -6.00 12.20
CA ASN A 863 -26.27 -6.83 12.80
C ASN A 863 -26.24 -6.80 14.33
N ALA A 864 -25.04 -6.77 14.94
CA ALA A 864 -24.91 -6.66 16.40
C ALA A 864 -25.40 -5.29 16.93
N CYS A 865 -25.12 -4.21 16.21
CA CYS A 865 -25.61 -2.87 16.51
C CYS A 865 -27.12 -2.72 16.29
N ASN A 866 -27.66 -3.45 15.31
CA ASN A 866 -29.09 -3.51 15.03
C ASN A 866 -29.81 -4.57 15.87
N CYS A 867 -29.09 -5.32 16.69
CA CYS A 867 -29.62 -6.43 17.46
C CYS A 867 -30.62 -5.91 18.50
N ASP A 868 -31.90 -6.24 18.28
CA ASP A 868 -32.94 -6.05 19.27
C ASP A 868 -33.25 -7.39 19.96
N PRO A 869 -33.37 -7.44 21.30
CA PRO A 869 -33.85 -8.65 22.00
C PRO A 869 -35.17 -9.22 21.46
N THR A 870 -35.93 -8.45 20.67
CA THR A 870 -37.14 -8.87 19.98
C THR A 870 -36.96 -9.49 18.58
N ASP A 871 -35.74 -9.51 18.01
CA ASP A 871 -35.46 -10.10 16.68
C ASP A 871 -35.34 -11.64 16.68
N ILE A 872 -35.59 -12.30 17.82
CA ILE A 872 -35.56 -13.77 17.94
C ILE A 872 -36.72 -14.44 17.16
N LEU A 873 -37.73 -13.67 16.74
CA LEU A 873 -38.93 -14.13 16.02
C LEU A 873 -38.80 -14.06 14.49
N HIS A 874 -37.61 -13.86 13.92
CA HIS A 874 -37.42 -13.96 12.45
C HIS A 874 -37.60 -15.39 11.94
N GLU A 875 -37.29 -16.38 12.76
CA GLU A 875 -37.53 -17.79 12.47
C GLU A 875 -38.77 -18.30 13.21
N CYS A 876 -39.43 -19.31 12.63
CA CYS A 876 -40.58 -19.92 13.29
C CYS A 876 -40.16 -20.47 14.67
N PRO A 877 -40.80 -20.06 15.77
CA PRO A 877 -40.41 -20.44 17.14
C PRO A 877 -40.58 -21.94 17.44
N PHE A 878 -41.11 -22.70 16.48
CA PHE A 878 -41.36 -24.14 16.58
C PHE A 878 -40.47 -24.97 15.64
N LYS A 879 -39.55 -24.34 14.91
CA LYS A 879 -38.53 -24.99 14.08
C LYS A 879 -37.18 -24.99 14.84
N ASN A 880 -36.39 -26.05 14.68
CA ASN A 880 -34.99 -26.15 15.15
C ASN A 880 -34.73 -25.91 16.67
N GLY A 881 -35.70 -26.14 17.55
CA GLY A 881 -35.48 -26.03 19.00
C GLY A 881 -35.46 -24.60 19.57
N ASN A 882 -35.95 -23.59 18.84
CA ASN A 882 -36.01 -22.18 19.27
C ASN A 882 -37.15 -21.88 20.30
N GLN A 883 -37.31 -22.74 21.31
CA GLN A 883 -38.44 -22.69 22.26
C GLN A 883 -38.41 -21.44 23.16
N ASP A 884 -37.25 -20.80 23.33
CA ASP A 884 -37.08 -19.61 24.17
C ASP A 884 -37.45 -18.30 23.44
N ALA A 885 -37.67 -18.32 22.13
CA ALA A 885 -38.06 -17.14 21.34
C ALA A 885 -39.32 -16.46 21.91
N CYS A 886 -40.32 -17.26 22.29
CA CYS A 886 -41.59 -16.77 22.82
C CYS A 886 -41.47 -16.16 24.22
N LYS A 887 -40.38 -16.40 24.97
CA LYS A 887 -40.18 -15.83 26.32
C LYS A 887 -39.84 -14.34 26.30
N SER A 888 -39.42 -13.82 25.14
CA SER A 888 -39.00 -12.42 24.95
C SER A 888 -40.16 -11.41 24.87
N ILE A 889 -41.41 -11.87 24.68
CA ILE A 889 -42.59 -11.00 24.56
C ILE A 889 -43.25 -10.84 25.94
N SER A 890 -43.40 -9.59 26.41
CA SER A 890 -44.14 -9.28 27.64
C SER A 890 -45.60 -9.72 27.54
N THR A 891 -46.11 -10.33 28.61
CA THR A 891 -47.43 -10.99 28.71
C THR A 891 -48.52 -10.13 29.34
N GLU A 892 -48.30 -8.83 29.52
CA GLU A 892 -49.33 -7.91 30.04
C GLU A 892 -50.56 -7.90 29.10
N ASN A 893 -51.61 -8.62 29.49
CA ASN A 893 -52.81 -8.76 28.69
C ASN A 893 -53.76 -7.58 28.94
N ILE A 894 -53.66 -6.56 28.10
CA ILE A 894 -54.49 -5.33 28.18
C ILE A 894 -55.78 -5.50 27.33
N CYS A 895 -55.80 -6.49 26.43
CA CYS A 895 -56.92 -6.81 25.56
C CYS A 895 -58.02 -7.58 26.31
N LYS A 896 -59.28 -7.24 26.02
CA LYS A 896 -60.44 -7.92 26.63
C LYS A 896 -60.56 -9.32 26.04
N LYS A 897 -61.05 -10.29 26.83
CA LYS A 897 -61.40 -11.62 26.34
C LYS A 897 -62.39 -11.50 25.19
N LYS A 898 -62.19 -12.28 24.11
CA LYS A 898 -63.13 -12.35 23.00
C LYS A 898 -64.43 -12.96 23.52
N ASN A 899 -65.53 -12.25 23.37
CA ASN A 899 -66.85 -12.69 23.78
C ASN A 899 -67.84 -12.62 22.61
N PHE A 900 -67.32 -12.51 21.38
CA PHE A 900 -68.17 -12.53 20.21
C PHE A 900 -68.62 -13.95 19.90
N ASP A 901 -69.91 -14.12 19.67
CA ASP A 901 -70.48 -15.35 19.15
C ASP A 901 -70.60 -15.19 17.63
N ASN A 902 -69.72 -15.82 16.86
CA ASN A 902 -69.82 -15.78 15.40
C ASN A 902 -71.22 -16.20 14.91
N ASP A 903 -71.86 -17.15 15.59
CA ASP A 903 -73.16 -17.69 15.19
C ASP A 903 -74.34 -16.73 15.46
N ARG A 904 -74.16 -15.72 16.33
CA ARG A 904 -75.21 -14.81 16.81
C ARG A 904 -74.91 -13.32 16.67
N ASP A 905 -73.65 -12.93 16.50
CA ASP A 905 -73.25 -11.52 16.49
C ASP A 905 -73.40 -10.87 15.11
N ASP A 906 -73.92 -9.65 15.11
CA ASP A 906 -74.23 -8.90 13.91
C ASP A 906 -72.97 -8.43 13.19
N TRP A 907 -72.75 -8.96 11.99
CA TRP A 907 -71.95 -8.34 10.94
C TRP A 907 -72.62 -7.01 10.60
N ASN A 908 -71.95 -5.89 10.85
CA ASN A 908 -72.53 -4.57 10.63
C ASN A 908 -71.51 -3.58 10.07
N SER A 909 -72.01 -2.46 9.56
CA SER A 909 -71.23 -1.39 8.94
C SER A 909 -70.99 -0.20 9.86
N GLY A 910 -71.41 -0.27 11.14
CA GLY A 910 -71.45 0.89 12.05
C GLY A 910 -70.08 1.48 12.38
N ASP A 911 -69.01 0.69 12.24
CA ASP A 911 -67.62 1.12 12.48
C ASP A 911 -66.90 1.60 11.20
N ILE A 912 -67.61 1.65 10.07
CA ILE A 912 -67.13 2.23 8.81
C ILE A 912 -67.59 3.69 8.79
N PRO A 913 -66.69 4.66 8.54
CA PRO A 913 -67.05 6.08 8.49
C PRO A 913 -68.15 6.28 7.44
N GLU A 914 -69.21 7.03 7.80
CA GLU A 914 -70.41 7.23 6.97
C GLU A 914 -70.04 7.43 5.49
N SER A 915 -70.44 6.43 4.70
CA SER A 915 -70.27 6.27 3.26
C SER A 915 -69.59 7.41 2.51
N THR A 916 -68.27 7.35 2.38
CA THR A 916 -67.73 7.73 1.07
C THR A 916 -68.27 6.71 0.06
N SER A 917 -68.60 7.12 -1.17
CA SER A 917 -69.15 6.24 -2.22
C SER A 917 -68.35 4.96 -2.47
N LYS A 918 -67.13 4.86 -1.94
CA LYS A 918 -66.20 3.73 -2.09
C LYS A 918 -66.47 2.53 -1.17
N ASN A 919 -66.97 2.72 0.06
CA ASN A 919 -67.09 1.64 1.06
C ASN A 919 -68.54 1.39 1.53
N ASN A 920 -69.53 1.88 0.79
CA ASN A 920 -70.94 1.70 1.12
C ASN A 920 -71.33 0.21 1.06
N GLY A 921 -72.02 -0.30 2.08
CA GLY A 921 -72.49 -1.68 2.17
C GLY A 921 -71.48 -2.70 2.68
N VAL A 922 -70.25 -2.31 3.02
CA VAL A 922 -69.26 -3.23 3.59
C VAL A 922 -69.67 -3.63 5.01
N LEU A 923 -69.62 -4.93 5.31
CA LEU A 923 -69.88 -5.47 6.64
C LEU A 923 -68.56 -5.85 7.33
N VAL A 924 -68.37 -5.39 8.56
CA VAL A 924 -67.15 -5.65 9.32
C VAL A 924 -67.28 -6.98 10.09
N PRO A 925 -66.30 -7.90 9.98
CA PRO A 925 -66.29 -9.13 10.76
C PRO A 925 -66.26 -8.85 12.27
N PRO A 926 -67.03 -9.60 13.09
CA PRO A 926 -66.94 -9.54 14.56
C PRO A 926 -65.50 -9.67 15.09
N ARG A 927 -64.71 -10.56 14.48
CA ARG A 927 -63.28 -10.77 14.76
C ARG A 927 -62.46 -9.48 14.61
N ARG A 928 -62.60 -8.77 13.48
CA ARG A 928 -61.87 -7.52 13.20
C ARG A 928 -62.23 -6.42 14.18
N ARG A 929 -63.51 -6.28 14.57
CA ARG A 929 -63.94 -5.28 15.56
C ARG A 929 -63.31 -5.50 16.93
N GLN A 930 -63.14 -6.77 17.31
CA GLN A 930 -62.52 -7.13 18.57
C GLN A 930 -61.00 -7.36 18.48
N LEU A 931 -60.35 -7.07 17.34
CA LEU A 931 -58.90 -7.25 17.12
C LEU A 931 -58.10 -6.58 18.25
N CYS A 932 -57.13 -7.29 18.83
CA CYS A 932 -56.31 -6.75 19.91
C CYS A 932 -55.38 -5.65 19.38
N VAL A 933 -55.74 -4.38 19.59
CA VAL A 933 -54.93 -3.22 19.15
C VAL A 933 -54.55 -2.30 20.31
N LYS A 934 -54.98 -2.62 21.53
CA LYS A 934 -54.84 -1.73 22.70
C LYS A 934 -53.41 -1.34 23.01
N ASN A 935 -52.45 -2.27 22.95
CA ASN A 935 -51.05 -1.96 23.25
C ASN A 935 -50.49 -0.88 22.31
N MET A 936 -51.01 -0.77 21.07
CA MET A 936 -50.62 0.25 20.11
C MET A 936 -51.46 1.55 20.22
N THR A 937 -52.66 1.50 20.79
CA THR A 937 -53.57 2.65 20.85
C THR A 937 -53.59 3.39 22.18
N THR A 938 -53.38 2.71 23.32
CA THR A 938 -53.40 3.34 24.65
C THR A 938 -52.04 3.88 25.07
N MET A 939 -50.95 3.32 24.54
CA MET A 939 -49.57 3.71 24.89
C MET A 939 -48.89 4.54 23.79
N LEU A 940 -49.64 5.35 23.05
CA LEU A 940 -49.14 6.13 21.90
C LEU A 940 -47.99 7.09 22.26
N SER A 941 -48.00 7.66 23.48
CA SER A 941 -46.94 8.55 23.96
C SER A 941 -45.60 7.85 24.13
N SER A 942 -45.60 6.54 24.38
CA SER A 942 -44.38 5.72 24.50
C SER A 942 -43.76 5.35 23.17
N ILE A 943 -44.47 5.57 22.05
CA ILE A 943 -43.99 5.26 20.70
C ILE A 943 -43.26 6.49 20.16
N VAL A 944 -41.94 6.55 20.37
CA VAL A 944 -41.08 7.65 19.90
C VAL A 944 -40.33 7.25 18.63
N LYS A 945 -39.91 5.98 18.55
CA LYS A 945 -39.13 5.41 17.44
C LYS A 945 -39.85 4.22 16.81
N LYS A 946 -39.48 3.88 15.57
CA LYS A 946 -40.03 2.72 14.82
C LYS A 946 -39.97 1.41 15.62
N ASN A 947 -38.93 1.25 16.43
CA ASN A 947 -38.76 0.07 17.28
C ASN A 947 -39.75 0.00 18.45
N ASP A 948 -40.10 1.14 19.04
CA ASP A 948 -41.10 1.20 20.11
C ASP A 948 -42.46 0.74 19.58
N PHE A 949 -42.79 1.14 18.35
CA PHE A 949 -43.98 0.65 17.64
C PHE A 949 -43.93 -0.85 17.39
N LYS A 950 -42.78 -1.37 16.90
CA LYS A 950 -42.57 -2.82 16.67
C LYS A 950 -42.91 -3.63 17.92
N ILE A 951 -42.39 -3.24 19.08
CA ILE A 951 -42.62 -3.94 20.35
C ILE A 951 -44.13 -3.97 20.69
N LYS A 952 -44.82 -2.84 20.57
CA LYS A 952 -46.27 -2.76 20.87
C LYS A 952 -47.12 -3.56 19.89
N LEU A 953 -46.71 -3.62 18.62
CA LEU A 953 -47.34 -4.45 17.61
C LEU A 953 -47.17 -5.95 17.92
N LEU A 954 -45.95 -6.40 18.24
CA LEU A 954 -45.69 -7.80 18.57
C LEU A 954 -46.48 -8.25 19.80
N GLN A 955 -46.59 -7.40 20.83
CA GLN A 955 -47.44 -7.68 22.00
C GLN A 955 -48.93 -7.80 21.63
N SER A 956 -49.41 -6.93 20.74
CA SER A 956 -50.80 -6.97 20.25
C SER A 956 -51.08 -8.27 19.50
N ALA A 957 -50.19 -8.65 18.58
CA ALA A 957 -50.26 -9.86 17.80
C ALA A 957 -50.20 -11.13 18.68
N TYR A 958 -49.30 -11.16 19.66
CA TYR A 958 -49.22 -12.24 20.65
C TYR A 958 -50.54 -12.41 21.41
N ASN A 959 -51.09 -11.32 21.95
CA ASN A 959 -52.34 -11.37 22.68
C ASN A 959 -53.52 -11.77 21.78
N GLU A 960 -53.55 -11.32 20.52
CA GLU A 960 -54.57 -11.75 19.55
C GLU A 960 -54.51 -13.27 19.30
N GLY A 961 -53.32 -13.83 19.05
CA GLY A 961 -53.15 -15.26 18.84
C GLY A 961 -53.57 -16.08 20.07
N LYS A 962 -53.23 -15.61 21.27
CA LYS A 962 -53.67 -16.22 22.54
C LYS A 962 -55.19 -16.22 22.67
N LEU A 963 -55.81 -15.07 22.46
CA LEU A 963 -57.25 -14.88 22.61
C LEU A 963 -58.08 -15.64 21.56
N LEU A 964 -57.58 -15.76 20.32
CA LEU A 964 -58.20 -16.61 19.30
C LEU A 964 -58.01 -18.10 19.63
N GLY A 965 -56.85 -18.46 20.19
CA GLY A 965 -56.61 -19.79 20.73
C GLY A 965 -57.59 -20.16 21.85
N GLU A 966 -57.89 -19.22 22.75
CA GLU A 966 -58.91 -19.36 23.81
C GLU A 966 -60.33 -19.50 23.25
N MET A 967 -60.65 -18.78 22.18
CA MET A 967 -62.00 -18.77 21.59
C MET A 967 -62.32 -20.05 20.83
N TYR A 968 -61.35 -20.61 20.12
CA TYR A 968 -61.49 -21.81 19.30
C TYR A 968 -60.70 -23.00 19.87
N ASP A 969 -60.66 -23.11 21.20
CA ASP A 969 -59.97 -24.16 21.96
C ASP A 969 -60.25 -25.59 21.42
N LYS A 970 -61.49 -25.83 20.96
CA LYS A 970 -61.96 -27.11 20.42
C LYS A 970 -61.74 -27.30 18.92
N ASN A 971 -61.31 -26.28 18.17
CA ASN A 971 -61.15 -26.35 16.72
C ASN A 971 -59.93 -25.56 16.23
N LYS A 972 -58.81 -26.28 16.05
CA LYS A 972 -57.52 -25.72 15.65
C LYS A 972 -57.54 -25.08 14.26
N GLU A 973 -58.26 -25.67 13.30
CA GLU A 973 -58.36 -25.16 11.93
C GLU A 973 -59.07 -23.81 11.88
N LYS A 974 -60.19 -23.68 12.61
CA LYS A 974 -60.89 -22.40 12.78
C LYS A 974 -60.03 -21.35 13.47
N ALA A 975 -59.25 -21.76 14.48
CA ALA A 975 -58.31 -20.86 15.14
C ALA A 975 -57.24 -20.33 14.17
N LEU A 976 -56.62 -21.23 13.41
CA LEU A 976 -55.62 -20.89 12.39
C LEU A 976 -56.17 -19.93 11.34
N GLN A 977 -57.36 -20.23 10.80
CA GLN A 977 -57.98 -19.39 9.78
C GLN A 977 -58.34 -18.00 10.34
N ALA A 978 -58.89 -17.92 11.56
CA ALA A 978 -59.15 -16.65 12.22
C ALA A 978 -57.85 -15.85 12.46
N MET A 979 -56.75 -16.52 12.84
CA MET A 979 -55.45 -15.87 13.00
C MET A 979 -54.92 -15.32 11.68
N LYS A 980 -55.06 -16.06 10.57
CA LYS A 980 -54.66 -15.59 9.23
C LYS A 980 -55.43 -14.34 8.80
N TYR A 981 -56.74 -14.31 9.04
CA TYR A 981 -57.54 -13.10 8.79
C TYR A 981 -57.12 -11.92 9.68
N SER A 982 -56.85 -12.16 10.98
CA SER A 982 -56.35 -11.12 11.90
C SER A 982 -54.95 -10.62 11.53
N PHE A 983 -54.07 -11.49 11.06
CA PHE A 983 -52.74 -11.12 10.55
C PHE A 983 -52.85 -10.17 9.34
N ALA A 984 -53.71 -10.51 8.37
CA ALA A 984 -53.94 -9.69 7.20
C ALA A 984 -54.53 -8.31 7.59
N ASP A 985 -55.43 -8.27 8.57
CA ASP A 985 -55.98 -7.02 9.09
C ASP A 985 -54.95 -6.15 9.81
N TYR A 986 -54.02 -6.73 10.58
CA TYR A 986 -52.88 -5.96 11.10
C TYR A 986 -52.06 -5.33 9.98
N GLY A 987 -51.82 -6.09 8.90
CA GLY A 987 -51.13 -5.59 7.72
C GLY A 987 -51.82 -4.39 7.11
N ASP A 988 -53.15 -4.43 6.95
CA ASP A 988 -53.90 -3.29 6.40
C ASP A 988 -53.93 -2.08 7.34
N ILE A 989 -54.02 -2.28 8.66
CA ILE A 989 -53.89 -1.20 9.64
C ILE A 989 -52.53 -0.52 9.50
N ILE A 990 -51.45 -1.29 9.38
CA ILE A 990 -50.07 -0.78 9.31
C ILE A 990 -49.77 -0.14 7.97
N LYS A 991 -50.26 -0.69 6.85
CA LYS A 991 -50.13 -0.10 5.51
C LYS A 991 -50.99 1.17 5.34
N GLY A 992 -52.00 1.34 6.20
CA GLY A 992 -52.97 2.42 6.10
C GLY A 992 -54.08 2.16 5.08
N THR A 993 -54.33 0.89 4.75
CA THR A 993 -55.34 0.42 3.79
C THR A 993 -56.58 -0.18 4.46
N ASP A 994 -56.60 -0.23 5.80
CA ASP A 994 -57.75 -0.72 6.58
C ASP A 994 -59.00 0.16 6.36
N MET A 995 -60.13 -0.47 6.10
CA MET A 995 -61.39 0.18 5.78
C MET A 995 -62.16 0.66 7.02
N MET A 996 -61.73 0.32 8.24
CA MET A 996 -62.30 0.90 9.47
C MET A 996 -61.54 2.18 9.85
N ASP A 997 -62.27 3.15 10.39
CA ASP A 997 -61.71 4.46 10.72
C ASP A 997 -61.60 4.68 12.25
N ASN A 998 -61.65 3.59 13.01
CA ASN A 998 -61.58 3.61 14.48
C ASN A 998 -60.15 3.79 15.03
N LEU A 999 -59.15 3.88 14.15
CA LEU A 999 -57.71 3.98 14.51
C LEU A 999 -57.03 5.26 13.99
N LYS A 1000 -57.79 6.35 13.77
CA LYS A 1000 -57.26 7.66 13.31
C LYS A 1000 -56.00 8.12 14.04
N THR A 1001 -56.02 8.06 15.37
CA THR A 1001 -54.91 8.55 16.20
C THR A 1001 -53.64 7.72 16.02
N LEU A 1002 -53.78 6.39 15.93
CA LEU A 1002 -52.68 5.50 15.63
C LEU A 1002 -52.14 5.76 14.22
N ASN A 1003 -53.03 5.89 13.23
CA ASN A 1003 -52.63 6.19 11.84
C ASN A 1003 -51.84 7.49 11.74
N LYS A 1004 -52.28 8.57 12.38
CA LYS A 1004 -51.52 9.84 12.46
C LYS A 1004 -50.14 9.63 13.06
N LYS A 1005 -50.04 8.88 14.16
CA LYS A 1005 -48.77 8.58 14.82
C LYS A 1005 -47.82 7.79 13.91
N LEU A 1006 -48.35 6.82 13.16
CA LEU A 1006 -47.56 6.08 12.17
C LEU A 1006 -47.11 6.97 11.02
N ASP A 1007 -47.96 7.86 10.53
CA ASP A 1007 -47.58 8.80 9.47
C ASP A 1007 -46.47 9.75 9.91
N GLU A 1008 -46.45 10.17 11.18
CA GLU A 1008 -45.33 10.92 11.77
C GLU A 1008 -44.07 10.07 11.89
N LEU A 1009 -44.19 8.83 12.37
CA LEU A 1009 -43.08 7.91 12.61
C LEU A 1009 -42.35 7.48 11.33
N PHE A 1010 -43.08 7.45 10.21
CA PHE A 1010 -42.59 7.03 8.90
C PHE A 1010 -42.44 8.20 7.91
N LYS A 1011 -42.41 9.45 8.40
CA LYS A 1011 -42.21 10.67 7.59
C LYS A 1011 -40.75 10.81 7.14
N THR A 1012 -40.54 11.09 5.86
CA THR A 1012 -39.25 11.49 5.26
C THR A 1012 -39.30 12.97 4.81
N ASN A 1013 -38.15 13.56 4.46
CA ASN A 1013 -38.06 14.96 4.02
C ASN A 1013 -38.91 15.25 2.76
N ASP A 1014 -39.10 14.23 1.92
CA ASP A 1014 -40.01 14.27 0.76
C ASP A 1014 -41.41 13.77 1.19
N GLY A 1015 -42.32 14.70 1.43
CA GLY A 1015 -43.62 14.45 2.08
C GLY A 1015 -44.59 13.46 1.40
N ASN A 1016 -44.26 12.92 0.23
CA ASN A 1016 -45.15 12.14 -0.65
C ASN A 1016 -45.03 10.60 -0.56
N GLU A 1017 -44.09 10.03 0.20
CA GLU A 1017 -43.81 8.56 0.18
C GLU A 1017 -44.28 7.78 1.43
N ARG A 1018 -45.17 8.35 2.27
CA ARG A 1018 -45.52 7.76 3.60
C ARG A 1018 -46.10 6.34 3.53
N SER A 1019 -47.05 6.09 2.62
CA SER A 1019 -47.70 4.78 2.47
C SER A 1019 -46.71 3.71 1.96
N GLN A 1020 -45.81 4.07 1.04
CA GLN A 1020 -44.76 3.18 0.55
C GLN A 1020 -43.77 2.80 1.66
N ASN A 1021 -43.38 3.77 2.50
CA ASN A 1021 -42.51 3.53 3.65
C ASN A 1021 -43.14 2.59 4.69
N ARG A 1022 -44.43 2.76 4.97
CA ARG A 1022 -45.19 1.87 5.86
C ARG A 1022 -45.31 0.46 5.27
N GLY A 1023 -45.57 0.35 3.97
CA GLY A 1023 -45.61 -0.93 3.25
C GLY A 1023 -44.27 -1.68 3.25
N LYS A 1024 -43.16 -0.96 3.01
CA LYS A 1024 -41.81 -1.53 3.10
C LYS A 1024 -41.52 -2.04 4.51
N TRP A 1025 -41.84 -1.24 5.53
CA TRP A 1025 -41.63 -1.65 6.92
C TRP A 1025 -42.47 -2.88 7.31
N TRP A 1026 -43.73 -2.97 6.87
CA TRP A 1026 -44.55 -4.16 7.10
C TRP A 1026 -43.91 -5.40 6.47
N ASN A 1027 -43.46 -5.32 5.21
CA ASN A 1027 -42.81 -6.44 4.53
C ASN A 1027 -41.55 -6.94 5.26
N GLU A 1028 -40.80 -6.05 5.89
CA GLU A 1028 -39.61 -6.37 6.70
C GLU A 1028 -39.93 -6.99 8.08
N ASN A 1029 -41.16 -6.81 8.59
CA ASN A 1029 -41.53 -7.17 9.97
C ASN A 1029 -42.69 -8.17 10.09
N ARG A 1030 -43.38 -8.50 9.00
CA ARG A 1030 -44.59 -9.35 9.00
C ARG A 1030 -44.34 -10.77 9.48
N THR A 1031 -43.14 -11.33 9.24
CA THR A 1031 -42.78 -12.67 9.73
C THR A 1031 -42.78 -12.73 11.25
N GLN A 1032 -42.20 -11.72 11.90
CA GLN A 1032 -42.12 -11.61 13.35
C GLN A 1032 -43.49 -11.40 13.97
N VAL A 1033 -44.37 -10.66 13.28
CA VAL A 1033 -45.78 -10.50 13.69
C VAL A 1033 -46.50 -11.84 13.66
N TRP A 1034 -46.36 -12.63 12.59
CA TRP A 1034 -46.96 -13.96 12.51
C TRP A 1034 -46.43 -14.89 13.61
N ASN A 1035 -45.10 -14.94 13.79
CA ASN A 1035 -44.46 -15.75 14.81
C ASN A 1035 -44.89 -15.35 16.24
N ALA A 1036 -45.12 -14.06 16.49
CA ALA A 1036 -45.70 -13.59 17.75
C ALA A 1036 -47.13 -14.12 17.96
N MET A 1037 -47.98 -14.12 16.92
CA MET A 1037 -49.34 -14.70 16.99
C MET A 1037 -49.27 -16.20 17.33
N LEU A 1038 -48.36 -16.94 16.71
CA LEU A 1038 -48.20 -18.38 16.98
C LEU A 1038 -47.70 -18.64 18.42
N CYS A 1039 -46.75 -17.81 18.93
CA CYS A 1039 -46.33 -17.84 20.34
C CYS A 1039 -47.52 -17.62 21.29
N GLY A 1040 -48.40 -16.69 20.94
CA GLY A 1040 -49.64 -16.42 21.67
C GLY A 1040 -50.56 -17.64 21.72
N TYR A 1041 -50.86 -18.22 20.57
CA TYR A 1041 -51.72 -19.40 20.44
C TYR A 1041 -51.21 -20.58 21.29
N LYS A 1042 -49.91 -20.89 21.20
CA LYS A 1042 -49.28 -21.96 21.98
C LYS A 1042 -49.33 -21.70 23.48
N SER A 1043 -49.22 -20.43 23.91
CA SER A 1043 -49.25 -20.09 25.33
C SER A 1043 -50.54 -20.53 26.04
N HIS A 1044 -51.64 -20.67 25.29
CA HIS A 1044 -52.92 -21.11 25.81
C HIS A 1044 -53.16 -22.63 25.63
N ASN A 1045 -52.91 -23.17 24.44
CA ASN A 1045 -53.35 -24.51 24.03
C ASN A 1045 -52.38 -25.67 24.36
N ASP A 1046 -51.62 -25.56 25.45
CA ASP A 1046 -50.64 -26.52 25.99
C ASP A 1046 -49.17 -26.37 25.50
N LYS A 1047 -48.23 -26.35 26.45
CA LYS A 1047 -46.78 -26.12 26.22
C LYS A 1047 -46.12 -27.30 25.50
N ASN A 1048 -46.71 -28.50 25.61
CA ASN A 1048 -46.14 -29.77 25.14
C ASN A 1048 -46.64 -30.21 23.76
N GLN A 1049 -47.60 -29.49 23.15
CA GLN A 1049 -48.09 -29.83 21.82
C GLN A 1049 -47.21 -29.20 20.74
N GLN A 1050 -46.67 -30.04 19.84
CA GLN A 1050 -45.89 -29.60 18.70
C GLN A 1050 -46.87 -29.09 17.62
N LEU A 1051 -46.78 -27.80 17.28
CA LEU A 1051 -47.54 -27.24 16.15
C LEU A 1051 -47.02 -27.87 14.85
N GLU A 1052 -47.93 -28.22 13.95
CA GLU A 1052 -47.59 -28.77 12.64
C GLU A 1052 -46.78 -27.76 11.80
N GLU A 1053 -45.91 -28.26 10.92
CA GLU A 1053 -44.99 -27.43 10.12
C GLU A 1053 -45.73 -26.42 9.22
N ASN A 1054 -46.95 -26.72 8.81
CA ASN A 1054 -47.83 -25.84 8.03
C ASN A 1054 -48.19 -24.52 8.76
N TRP A 1055 -48.17 -24.46 10.11
CA TRP A 1055 -48.43 -23.23 10.87
C TRP A 1055 -47.31 -22.20 10.73
N CYS A 1056 -46.08 -22.65 10.44
CA CYS A 1056 -44.92 -21.77 10.24
C CYS A 1056 -44.92 -21.07 8.89
N GLN A 1057 -45.82 -21.43 7.96
CA GLN A 1057 -45.95 -20.76 6.67
C GLN A 1057 -46.58 -19.38 6.86
N LEU A 1058 -45.97 -18.35 6.28
CA LEU A 1058 -46.51 -17.01 6.34
C LEU A 1058 -47.88 -16.97 5.64
N PRO A 1059 -48.92 -16.42 6.27
CA PRO A 1059 -50.24 -16.30 5.66
C PRO A 1059 -50.17 -15.52 4.36
N THR A 1060 -50.89 -15.98 3.34
CA THR A 1060 -50.94 -15.30 2.03
C THR A 1060 -52.19 -14.44 1.87
N GLU A 1061 -53.11 -14.54 2.82
CA GLU A 1061 -54.38 -13.83 2.87
C GLU A 1061 -54.17 -12.32 2.78
N GLU A 1062 -53.07 -11.76 3.29
CA GLU A 1062 -52.73 -10.33 3.20
C GLU A 1062 -52.60 -9.78 1.77
N ASN A 1063 -52.37 -10.65 0.78
CA ASN A 1063 -52.29 -10.28 -0.63
C ASN A 1063 -53.68 -10.07 -1.26
N THR A 1064 -54.73 -10.60 -0.62
CA THR A 1064 -56.12 -10.43 -1.05
C THR A 1064 -56.65 -9.12 -0.49
N HIS A 1065 -57.35 -8.33 -1.30
CA HIS A 1065 -57.94 -7.06 -0.86
C HIS A 1065 -58.86 -7.26 0.35
N GLN A 1066 -58.81 -6.37 1.35
CA GLN A 1066 -59.50 -6.55 2.64
C GLN A 1066 -61.00 -6.85 2.52
N PHE A 1067 -61.69 -6.14 1.62
CA PHE A 1067 -63.11 -6.43 1.33
C PHE A 1067 -63.36 -7.88 0.91
N LEU A 1068 -62.55 -8.41 -0.01
CA LEU A 1068 -62.70 -9.79 -0.51
C LEU A 1068 -62.45 -10.81 0.60
N ARG A 1069 -61.51 -10.52 1.51
CA ARG A 1069 -61.25 -11.38 2.68
C ARG A 1069 -62.41 -11.38 3.66
N TRP A 1070 -62.96 -10.22 3.98
CA TRP A 1070 -64.13 -10.12 4.86
C TRP A 1070 -65.35 -10.79 4.22
N PHE A 1071 -65.52 -10.67 2.90
CA PHE A 1071 -66.58 -11.35 2.17
C PHE A 1071 -66.41 -12.87 2.13
N GLN A 1072 -65.17 -13.35 2.01
CA GLN A 1072 -64.85 -14.77 2.13
C GLN A 1072 -65.12 -15.29 3.56
N GLU A 1073 -64.65 -14.58 4.59
CA GLU A 1073 -64.92 -14.89 6.00
C GLU A 1073 -66.43 -14.93 6.29
N TRP A 1074 -67.19 -14.00 5.72
CA TRP A 1074 -68.65 -13.97 5.80
C TRP A 1074 -69.29 -15.19 5.14
N SER A 1075 -68.80 -15.57 3.96
CA SER A 1075 -69.33 -16.69 3.17
C SER A 1075 -69.05 -18.04 3.85
N GLU A 1076 -67.82 -18.26 4.33
CA GLU A 1076 -67.43 -19.44 5.12
C GLU A 1076 -68.29 -19.57 6.38
N HIS A 1077 -68.51 -18.45 7.06
CA HIS A 1077 -69.37 -18.38 8.23
C HIS A 1077 -70.84 -18.68 7.91
N PHE A 1078 -71.38 -18.07 6.86
CA PHE A 1078 -72.75 -18.30 6.39
C PHE A 1078 -72.97 -19.78 6.06
N CYS A 1079 -72.09 -20.39 5.28
CA CYS A 1079 -72.17 -21.80 4.91
C CYS A 1079 -72.12 -22.72 6.12
N THR A 1080 -71.16 -22.49 7.03
CA THR A 1080 -71.00 -23.30 8.25
C THR A 1080 -72.26 -23.23 9.11
N ARG A 1081 -72.76 -22.01 9.38
CA ARG A 1081 -73.92 -21.82 10.24
C ARG A 1081 -75.22 -22.33 9.60
N ARG A 1082 -75.37 -22.14 8.29
CA ARG A 1082 -76.50 -22.69 7.53
C ARG A 1082 -76.55 -24.21 7.64
N ASN A 1083 -75.41 -24.89 7.44
CA ASN A 1083 -75.34 -26.35 7.53
C ASN A 1083 -75.66 -26.83 8.95
N GLN A 1084 -75.10 -26.20 9.98
CA GLN A 1084 -75.42 -26.54 11.37
C GLN A 1084 -76.92 -26.39 11.70
N LEU A 1085 -77.54 -25.28 11.29
CA LEU A 1085 -78.96 -25.07 11.52
C LEU A 1085 -79.81 -26.05 10.69
N TYR A 1086 -79.36 -26.41 9.49
CA TYR A 1086 -80.02 -27.38 8.63
C TYR A 1086 -79.93 -28.81 9.19
N GLU A 1087 -78.77 -29.24 9.67
CA GLU A 1087 -78.59 -30.53 10.33
C GLU A 1087 -79.42 -30.63 11.63
N GLN A 1088 -79.46 -29.55 12.42
CA GLN A 1088 -80.33 -29.47 13.60
C GLN A 1088 -81.81 -29.57 13.22
N PHE A 1089 -82.20 -28.89 12.15
CA PHE A 1089 -83.54 -28.96 11.58
C PHE A 1089 -83.86 -30.38 11.11
N GLU A 1090 -83.03 -31.00 10.27
CA GLU A 1090 -83.23 -32.36 9.74
C GLU A 1090 -83.33 -33.39 10.87
N LYS A 1091 -82.40 -33.34 11.84
CA LYS A 1091 -82.37 -34.28 12.97
C LYS A 1091 -83.63 -34.20 13.84
N GLN A 1092 -84.18 -33.00 14.07
CA GLN A 1092 -85.32 -32.82 14.97
C GLN A 1092 -86.68 -32.80 14.27
N CYS A 1093 -86.72 -32.47 12.97
CA CYS A 1093 -87.95 -32.34 12.19
C CYS A 1093 -88.21 -33.51 11.23
N SER A 1094 -87.27 -34.45 11.05
CA SER A 1094 -87.44 -35.61 10.16
C SER A 1094 -88.65 -36.49 10.49
N SER A 1095 -89.10 -36.51 11.75
CA SER A 1095 -90.31 -37.21 12.21
C SER A 1095 -91.51 -36.29 12.49
N ALA A 1096 -91.44 -35.01 12.09
CA ALA A 1096 -92.47 -34.02 12.41
C ALA A 1096 -93.78 -34.30 11.64
N LYS A 1097 -94.92 -34.10 12.31
CA LYS A 1097 -96.25 -34.26 11.72
C LYS A 1097 -96.99 -32.92 11.73
N CYS A 1098 -97.67 -32.60 10.64
CA CYS A 1098 -98.56 -31.45 10.55
C CYS A 1098 -100.01 -31.93 10.74
N SER A 1099 -100.70 -31.41 11.75
CA SER A 1099 -102.11 -31.71 11.99
C SER A 1099 -102.85 -30.40 12.29
N ASN A 1100 -103.96 -30.13 11.58
CA ASN A 1100 -104.74 -28.89 11.65
C ASN A 1100 -103.89 -27.61 11.57
N GLY A 1101 -102.91 -27.56 10.66
CA GLY A 1101 -102.03 -26.40 10.47
C GLY A 1101 -100.99 -26.18 11.57
N THR A 1102 -100.91 -27.06 12.57
CA THR A 1102 -99.93 -27.00 13.65
C THR A 1102 -98.87 -28.09 13.47
N ILE A 1103 -97.59 -27.70 13.56
CA ILE A 1103 -96.44 -28.60 13.42
C ILE A 1103 -96.09 -29.18 14.79
N TYR A 1104 -96.04 -30.51 14.90
CA TYR A 1104 -95.62 -31.22 16.11
C TYR A 1104 -94.32 -32.01 15.87
N PRO A 1105 -93.33 -31.95 16.79
CA PRO A 1105 -93.30 -31.14 18.01
C PRO A 1105 -93.09 -29.63 17.74
N ASN A 1106 -93.50 -28.77 18.68
CA ASN A 1106 -93.42 -27.30 18.55
C ASN A 1106 -91.98 -26.79 18.41
N GLU A 1107 -91.01 -27.57 18.89
CA GLU A 1107 -89.57 -27.38 18.69
C GLU A 1107 -89.21 -27.28 17.20
N CYS A 1108 -89.88 -28.06 16.33
CA CYS A 1108 -89.65 -28.00 14.89
C CYS A 1108 -90.09 -26.66 14.30
N LYS A 1109 -91.22 -26.09 14.77
CA LYS A 1109 -91.68 -24.76 14.37
C LYS A 1109 -90.67 -23.68 14.77
N LYS A 1110 -90.13 -23.74 16.01
CA LYS A 1110 -89.11 -22.80 16.49
C LYS A 1110 -87.80 -22.90 15.67
N LEU A 1111 -87.39 -24.11 15.28
CA LEU A 1111 -86.22 -24.31 14.43
C LEU A 1111 -86.44 -23.78 13.00
N CYS A 1112 -87.62 -24.01 12.41
CA CYS A 1112 -88.03 -23.41 11.14
C CYS A 1112 -87.96 -21.88 11.17
N GLU A 1113 -88.52 -21.27 12.21
CA GLU A 1113 -88.49 -19.81 12.41
C GLU A 1113 -87.06 -19.30 12.56
N THR A 1114 -86.23 -19.99 13.36
CA THR A 1114 -84.81 -19.66 13.55
C THR A 1114 -84.03 -19.73 12.23
N TYR A 1115 -84.18 -20.81 11.45
CA TYR A 1115 -83.53 -20.97 10.16
C TYR A 1115 -84.01 -19.92 9.15
N ARG A 1116 -85.32 -19.68 9.07
CA ARG A 1116 -85.92 -18.65 8.20
C ARG A 1116 -85.42 -17.25 8.55
N ASN A 1117 -85.36 -16.91 9.83
CA ASN A 1117 -84.86 -15.62 10.30
C ASN A 1117 -83.38 -15.45 9.94
N PHE A 1118 -82.57 -16.47 10.17
CA PHE A 1118 -81.16 -16.48 9.77
C PHE A 1118 -80.97 -16.22 8.27
N ILE A 1119 -81.68 -16.98 7.41
CA ILE A 1119 -81.61 -16.79 5.95
C ILE A 1119 -82.10 -15.40 5.54
N SER A 1120 -83.19 -14.91 6.12
CA SER A 1120 -83.74 -13.58 5.82
C SER A 1120 -82.76 -12.46 6.17
N THR A 1121 -82.14 -12.53 7.35
CA THR A 1121 -81.13 -11.56 7.78
C THR A 1121 -79.91 -11.60 6.87
N LYS A 1122 -79.38 -12.79 6.55
CA LYS A 1122 -78.20 -12.93 5.69
C LYS A 1122 -78.48 -12.58 4.23
N LYS A 1123 -79.71 -12.76 3.73
CA LYS A 1123 -80.13 -12.29 2.40
C LYS A 1123 -80.09 -10.77 2.27
N LYS A 1124 -80.28 -10.02 3.37
CA LYS A 1124 -80.12 -8.56 3.37
C LYS A 1124 -78.65 -8.11 3.43
N SER A 1125 -77.75 -9.02 3.81
CA SER A 1125 -76.31 -8.77 3.91
C SER A 1125 -75.55 -9.03 2.61
N ILE A 1126 -76.12 -9.83 1.70
CA ILE A 1126 -75.69 -9.99 0.29
C ILE A 1126 -76.34 -8.89 -0.52
#